data_AF-A0A1Y5Y3F3-F1
#
_entry.id   AF-A0A1Y5Y3F3-F1
#
_cell.length_a   1.000
_cell.length_b   1.000
_cell.length_c   1.000
_cell.angle_alpha   90.00
_cell.angle_beta   90.00
_cell.angle_gamma   90.00
#
_symmetry.space_group_name_H-M   'P 1'
#
loop_
_entity.id
_entity.type
_entity.pdbx_description
1 polymer ?
#
loop_
_entity_poly.entity_id
_entity_poly.type
_entity_poly.pdbx_seq_one_letter_code
_entity_poly.pdbx_strand_id
1 'polypeptide(L)'
;MIKAKRWAAAVAAVTCLAGVVVLGMDKAHHAPQVRLHGGAAWLASSKVGQLTLLDGASAEVAARVPVAPPGVPIRASQVGSTGYAHNLVDGSVVRVDGATLQPSAPTLSTARLFATPQALYALDSDRGLVTPHDPVTLTPLGAPHSLTANGDNSIVDGNGRLWTLDPRTGDLTWFSLNTQHSRTGAGTALAVADGRPVTLDLTRRRAELLDPETGSVDESMPVGVRSDDTVAVAGSPGKRRILISVASRGLLLVCEFGASCKNPAPLGAGKADLGAAVEVGDHAIVPDYSTGRVWIVNLESMRVVVQRQLFDHPVRFELLTRDGVVFYNDPDSAEAGILDLNGNLRAVSKYNPVKPESGPAQVAVDSRDTSRRQPPSAGRPRSGPPGAVPPVLGPGVTEPAPVGAPMADIVIKPRNRGLVGEEFELAVVARSPIGLATAQWTFGDGTSATGLVVRHQWDRAGEFQVNVATTLTIGLPAPVATATVVIEPADAPPRIAGISVDPEAPRVGEVVRFSAEVTGRSPDRWEWAVQGEPASSAPEFRHTFAAPGTYTVSLAVTAGAMRVQQSRQVTVAPEPPPVGCGDVLVASAVLKSDLVCPQEIGLTIAADNVTLDLGGHSITTGNPTENSAGIKVAGPAVVRNTTIKNGSVRDFTSGIALSNVAGVKISHVGLSASQPIGSLYKGVAIRAANAQGVSISDASIGGHAAFTFQDSSEVTISDSKVEDRAAAGGKCLNRSSCTILRSTVMLHSVDCANAAHDVSSAIHIEGGVLGVWNIGDICRSVIVRNNTMTPARITADRALEFAGNTVSHKHNWPKRNDMEIFAENATSSLIADNTFSEMQVGLTVHGPTGGVMRNAFFGNHIIGLKALHGRSMLISENTFVANGPYYKGSPMHHGGLIYTADRNDQVSISNNRARDNTGYGIYAENAGGDGNTTFGDEKGCVGVVCVPP
;
A
#
# COMPACT_ATOMS: atom_id res chain seq x y z
N MET A 1 5.47 -74.35 -33.94
CA MET A 1 4.53 -73.66 -34.86
C MET A 1 3.90 -72.50 -34.11
N ILE A 2 3.78 -71.31 -34.73
CA ILE A 2 2.91 -70.16 -34.36
C ILE A 2 3.06 -69.59 -32.91
N LYS A 3 3.39 -68.32 -32.64
CA LYS A 3 3.95 -67.18 -33.41
C LYS A 3 4.65 -66.26 -32.37
N ALA A 4 5.62 -65.45 -32.80
CA ALA A 4 6.35 -64.48 -31.96
C ALA A 4 5.47 -63.24 -31.62
N LYS A 5 5.85 -62.24 -30.78
CA LYS A 5 7.18 -61.73 -30.41
C LYS A 5 7.10 -60.77 -29.19
N ARG A 6 8.13 -60.81 -28.32
CA ARG A 6 8.67 -59.78 -27.37
C ARG A 6 7.96 -58.41 -27.22
N TRP A 7 7.90 -57.90 -25.98
CA TRP A 7 8.53 -56.62 -25.55
C TRP A 7 8.93 -56.72 -24.05
N ALA A 8 9.96 -55.97 -23.65
CA ALA A 8 10.40 -55.72 -22.27
C ALA A 8 10.51 -54.18 -22.09
N ALA A 9 10.66 -53.55 -20.92
CA ALA A 9 10.91 -54.01 -19.55
C ALA A 9 10.38 -52.96 -18.54
N ALA A 10 10.11 -53.35 -17.28
CA ALA A 10 10.05 -52.44 -16.13
C ALA A 10 10.05 -53.25 -14.81
N VAL A 11 11.02 -53.02 -13.90
CA VAL A 11 11.04 -53.56 -12.53
C VAL A 11 11.65 -52.54 -11.56
N ALA A 12 11.04 -52.46 -10.36
CA ALA A 12 11.40 -51.84 -9.07
C ALA A 12 12.78 -51.13 -8.91
N ALA A 13 12.94 -49.97 -8.23
CA ALA A 13 12.33 -49.39 -7.01
C ALA A 13 13.00 -49.80 -5.66
N VAL A 14 13.42 -48.77 -4.87
CA VAL A 14 13.67 -48.77 -3.39
C VAL A 14 14.98 -49.51 -2.94
N THR A 15 15.89 -49.03 -2.05
CA THR A 15 15.84 -48.10 -0.89
C THR A 15 17.23 -47.46 -0.53
N CYS A 16 17.21 -46.25 0.06
CA CYS A 16 18.00 -45.73 1.20
C CYS A 16 19.57 -45.70 1.35
N LEU A 17 20.01 -44.49 1.78
CA LEU A 17 20.84 -44.14 2.98
C LEU A 17 22.33 -43.72 2.88
N ALA A 18 22.62 -42.67 3.67
CA ALA A 18 23.88 -42.17 4.23
C ALA A 18 24.89 -41.44 3.32
N GLY A 19 25.16 -40.16 3.64
CA GLY A 19 26.17 -39.33 2.97
C GLY A 19 26.10 -37.83 3.26
N VAL A 20 25.78 -37.42 4.49
CA VAL A 20 25.71 -36.00 4.88
C VAL A 20 27.07 -35.52 5.41
N VAL A 21 27.61 -34.47 4.81
CA VAL A 21 28.56 -33.55 5.46
C VAL A 21 28.00 -32.14 5.33
N VAL A 22 27.72 -31.51 6.47
CA VAL A 22 27.16 -30.16 6.54
C VAL A 22 28.29 -29.13 6.56
N LEU A 23 28.28 -28.24 5.58
CA LEU A 23 28.77 -26.87 5.67
C LEU A 23 27.67 -26.02 4.99
N GLY A 24 26.90 -25.15 5.64
CA GLY A 24 27.04 -24.58 6.98
C GLY A 24 27.36 -23.09 6.88
N MET A 25 26.44 -22.29 6.33
CA MET A 25 26.42 -20.83 6.44
C MET A 25 25.02 -20.27 6.10
N ASP A 26 24.34 -19.86 7.16
CA ASP A 26 23.37 -18.76 7.32
C ASP A 26 22.29 -18.52 6.26
N LYS A 27 21.08 -19.01 6.58
CA LYS A 27 19.83 -18.42 6.10
C LYS A 27 19.44 -17.25 6.99
N ALA A 28 19.70 -16.03 6.55
CA ALA A 28 19.21 -14.81 7.19
C ALA A 28 17.69 -14.94 7.49
N HIS A 29 17.32 -14.75 8.76
CA HIS A 29 15.95 -14.89 9.20
C HIS A 29 15.17 -13.60 8.90
N HIS A 30 14.41 -13.60 7.81
CA HIS A 30 13.50 -12.49 7.51
C HIS A 30 12.36 -12.44 8.53
N ALA A 31 12.45 -11.49 9.47
CA ALA A 31 11.34 -11.11 10.33
C ALA A 31 10.17 -10.52 9.50
N PRO A 32 8.91 -10.68 9.93
CA PRO A 32 7.76 -10.12 9.21
C PRO A 32 7.81 -8.59 9.23
N GLN A 33 8.04 -7.97 8.07
CA GLN A 33 7.99 -6.51 7.96
C GLN A 33 6.56 -5.98 8.06
N VAL A 34 6.34 -5.07 9.00
CA VAL A 34 5.13 -4.26 9.08
C VAL A 34 5.02 -3.43 7.80
N ARG A 35 3.93 -3.62 7.05
CA ARG A 35 3.60 -2.77 5.90
C ARG A 35 3.14 -1.41 6.44
N LEU A 36 4.03 -0.42 6.38
CA LEU A 36 3.61 0.98 6.35
C LEU A 36 2.71 1.21 5.13
N HIS A 37 1.87 2.24 5.24
CA HIS A 37 0.91 2.65 4.21
C HIS A 37 1.59 2.79 2.83
N GLY A 38 0.96 2.23 1.80
CA GLY A 38 1.46 2.33 0.42
C GLY A 38 1.50 3.80 -0.01
N GLY A 39 2.69 4.25 -0.42
CA GLY A 39 2.95 5.64 -0.80
C GLY A 39 3.78 6.46 0.19
N ALA A 40 4.45 5.91 1.21
CA ALA A 40 5.32 6.71 2.09
C ALA A 40 6.80 6.73 1.64
N ALA A 41 7.46 7.90 1.74
CA ALA A 41 8.85 8.12 1.31
C ALA A 41 9.74 8.74 2.41
N TRP A 42 10.94 8.19 2.60
CA TRP A 42 11.98 8.81 3.45
C TRP A 42 12.76 9.88 2.68
N LEU A 43 12.72 11.11 3.16
CA LEU A 43 13.39 12.28 2.58
C LEU A 43 14.56 12.75 3.46
N ALA A 44 15.71 13.04 2.86
CA ALA A 44 16.87 13.55 3.59
C ALA A 44 16.79 15.07 3.84
N SER A 45 17.34 15.52 4.97
CA SER A 45 17.52 16.93 5.31
C SER A 45 18.90 17.18 5.93
N SER A 46 19.91 17.50 5.10
CA SER A 46 21.29 17.81 5.51
C SER A 46 21.34 18.92 6.57
N LYS A 47 20.51 19.96 6.41
CA LYS A 47 20.45 21.13 7.30
C LYS A 47 20.27 20.76 8.78
N VAL A 48 19.47 19.73 9.06
CA VAL A 48 19.09 19.28 10.41
C VAL A 48 19.61 17.90 10.76
N GLY A 49 20.22 17.19 9.80
CA GLY A 49 20.72 15.82 9.98
C GLY A 49 19.59 14.80 10.24
N GLN A 50 18.44 14.96 9.56
CA GLN A 50 17.25 14.13 9.77
C GLN A 50 16.83 13.38 8.50
N LEU A 51 16.26 12.18 8.69
CA LEU A 51 15.32 11.61 7.72
C LEU A 51 13.89 11.98 8.13
N THR A 52 13.10 12.41 7.15
CA THR A 52 11.69 12.78 7.29
C THR A 52 10.85 11.76 6.53
N LEU A 53 9.96 11.03 7.20
CA LEU A 53 8.98 10.18 6.54
C LEU A 53 7.80 11.04 6.11
N LEU A 54 7.56 11.13 4.81
CA LEU A 54 6.44 11.86 4.21
C LEU A 54 5.39 10.86 3.72
N ASP A 55 4.14 11.03 4.15
CA ASP A 55 3.00 10.24 3.65
C ASP A 55 2.52 10.77 2.29
N GLY A 56 2.34 9.87 1.33
CA GLY A 56 1.96 10.19 -0.05
C GLY A 56 0.50 10.57 -0.26
N ALA A 57 -0.40 10.14 0.63
CA ALA A 57 -1.83 10.38 0.50
C ALA A 57 -2.23 11.73 1.14
N SER A 58 -1.71 12.02 2.35
CA SER A 58 -1.99 13.27 3.06
C SER A 58 -1.04 14.41 2.70
N ALA A 59 0.17 14.11 2.21
CA ALA A 59 1.28 15.06 2.13
C ALA A 59 1.76 15.59 3.49
N GLU A 60 1.61 14.80 4.55
CA GLU A 60 2.02 15.16 5.91
C GLU A 60 3.31 14.45 6.34
N VAL A 61 4.09 15.14 7.19
CA VAL A 61 5.27 14.58 7.82
C VAL A 61 4.85 13.58 8.91
N ALA A 62 4.87 12.29 8.57
CA ALA A 62 4.51 11.19 9.46
C ALA A 62 5.58 10.92 10.53
N ALA A 63 6.86 11.11 10.23
CA ALA A 63 7.95 10.96 11.20
C ALA A 63 9.16 11.84 10.87
N ARG A 64 9.97 12.15 11.89
CA ARG A 64 11.27 12.81 11.77
C ARG A 64 12.25 12.12 12.70
N VAL A 65 13.32 11.58 12.13
CA VAL A 65 14.31 10.79 12.85
C VAL A 65 15.69 11.46 12.70
N PRO A 66 16.31 11.92 13.78
CA PRO A 66 17.71 12.35 13.77
C PRO A 66 18.64 11.18 13.41
N VAL A 67 19.50 11.39 12.42
CA VAL A 67 20.42 10.38 11.86
C VAL A 67 21.86 10.88 11.73
N ALA A 68 22.06 12.19 11.72
CA ALA A 68 23.37 12.83 11.63
C ALA A 68 23.37 14.17 12.40
N PRO A 69 24.53 14.76 12.69
CA PRO A 69 24.62 16.15 13.15
C PRO A 69 24.05 17.14 12.11
N PRO A 70 23.41 18.25 12.54
CA PRO A 70 22.96 19.30 11.63
C PRO A 70 24.08 19.88 10.76
N GLY A 71 23.80 20.06 9.47
CA GLY A 71 24.75 20.59 8.49
C GLY A 71 25.63 19.54 7.81
N VAL A 72 25.53 18.26 8.19
CA VAL A 72 26.19 17.15 7.49
C VAL A 72 25.38 16.78 6.24
N PRO A 73 25.97 16.81 5.03
CA PRO A 73 25.33 16.30 3.82
C PRO A 73 24.95 14.82 3.98
N ILE A 74 23.65 14.53 3.89
CA ILE A 74 23.11 13.17 3.99
C ILE A 74 22.23 12.84 2.80
N ARG A 75 22.21 11.57 2.40
CA ARG A 75 21.31 11.04 1.38
C ARG A 75 20.39 9.96 1.94
N ALA A 76 19.15 9.94 1.46
CA ALA A 76 18.19 8.91 1.80
C ALA A 76 18.27 7.74 0.82
N SER A 77 18.03 6.53 1.32
CA SER A 77 17.71 5.32 0.54
C SER A 77 16.65 4.53 1.30
N GLN A 78 15.83 3.75 0.61
CA GLN A 78 14.69 3.06 1.25
C GLN A 78 14.35 1.75 0.54
N VAL A 79 14.11 0.71 1.35
CA VAL A 79 13.63 -0.62 0.94
C VAL A 79 12.45 -0.98 1.84
N GLY A 80 11.27 -1.16 1.22
CA GLY A 80 10.01 -1.30 1.97
C GLY A 80 9.80 -0.08 2.87
N SER A 81 9.55 -0.33 4.15
CA SER A 81 9.40 0.68 5.20
C SER A 81 10.74 1.19 5.78
N THR A 82 11.85 0.45 5.59
CA THR A 82 13.16 0.79 6.18
C THR A 82 13.85 1.91 5.40
N GLY A 83 14.26 2.95 6.11
CA GLY A 83 15.10 4.03 5.59
C GLY A 83 16.58 3.80 5.93
N TYR A 84 17.47 4.35 5.09
CA TYR A 84 18.91 4.40 5.33
C TYR A 84 19.37 5.83 5.07
N ALA A 85 20.05 6.42 6.06
CA ALA A 85 20.74 7.68 5.93
C ALA A 85 22.21 7.42 5.66
N HIS A 86 22.73 7.96 4.57
CA HIS A 86 24.14 7.86 4.20
C HIS A 86 24.80 9.24 4.31
N ASN A 87 25.76 9.36 5.21
CA ASN A 87 26.58 10.55 5.44
C ASN A 87 27.65 10.66 4.36
N LEU A 88 27.63 11.74 3.59
CA LEU A 88 28.50 11.94 2.43
C LEU A 88 29.88 12.51 2.79
N VAL A 89 30.18 12.69 4.08
CA VAL A 89 31.46 13.24 4.58
C VAL A 89 32.38 12.16 5.13
N ASP A 90 31.87 11.32 6.03
CA ASP A 90 32.62 10.21 6.65
C ASP A 90 32.16 8.82 6.14
N GLY A 91 31.21 8.81 5.20
CA GLY A 91 30.64 7.61 4.62
C GLY A 91 29.66 6.85 5.52
N SER A 92 29.42 7.28 6.76
CA SER A 92 28.64 6.51 7.73
C SER A 92 27.19 6.25 7.31
N VAL A 93 26.68 5.07 7.65
CA VAL A 93 25.32 4.65 7.33
C VAL A 93 24.54 4.37 8.62
N VAL A 94 23.37 5.01 8.74
CA VAL A 94 22.39 4.78 9.81
C VAL A 94 21.13 4.19 9.21
N ARG A 95 20.73 3.00 9.69
CA ARG A 95 19.45 2.37 9.35
C ARG A 95 18.35 2.94 10.24
N VAL A 96 17.20 3.28 9.68
CA VAL A 96 15.99 3.66 10.42
C VAL A 96 14.91 2.62 10.14
N ASP A 97 14.48 1.92 11.18
CA ASP A 97 13.39 0.96 11.05
C ASP A 97 12.05 1.68 10.85
N GLY A 98 11.31 1.35 9.80
CA GLY A 98 10.04 2.02 9.51
C GLY A 98 8.91 1.70 10.50
N ALA A 99 8.97 0.57 11.20
CA ALA A 99 7.94 0.17 12.15
C ALA A 99 8.15 0.80 13.53
N THR A 100 9.40 0.92 13.98
CA THR A 100 9.74 1.47 15.31
C THR A 100 10.25 2.91 15.27
N LEU A 101 10.60 3.42 14.09
CA LEU A 101 11.24 4.72 13.85
C LEU A 101 12.59 4.91 14.58
N GLN A 102 13.20 3.82 15.04
CA GLN A 102 14.48 3.85 15.76
C GLN A 102 15.68 3.84 14.79
N PRO A 103 16.65 4.77 14.94
CA PRO A 103 17.90 4.75 14.20
C PRO A 103 18.90 3.77 14.82
N SER A 104 19.70 3.10 13.97
CA SER A 104 20.84 2.29 14.37
C SER A 104 22.04 3.16 14.78
N ALA A 105 23.02 2.56 15.44
CA ALA A 105 24.36 3.16 15.49
C ALA A 105 24.96 3.22 14.06
N PRO A 106 25.82 4.21 13.75
CA PRO A 106 26.58 4.25 12.51
C PRO A 106 27.68 3.18 12.52
N THR A 107 27.43 2.03 11.88
CA THR A 107 28.30 0.83 11.94
C THR A 107 28.99 0.48 10.62
N LEU A 108 28.60 1.14 9.53
CA LEU A 108 29.14 0.98 8.19
C LEU A 108 29.62 2.34 7.67
N SER A 109 30.81 2.42 7.08
CA SER A 109 31.32 3.59 6.36
C SER A 109 31.62 3.22 4.91
N THR A 110 31.14 4.03 3.96
CA THR A 110 31.21 3.76 2.52
C THR A 110 31.04 5.02 1.67
N ALA A 111 31.59 5.07 0.45
CA ALA A 111 31.46 6.24 -0.43
C ALA A 111 30.12 6.30 -1.18
N ARG A 112 29.47 5.15 -1.44
CA ARG A 112 28.10 5.06 -1.97
C ARG A 112 27.36 3.85 -1.42
N LEU A 113 26.04 3.93 -1.41
CA LEU A 113 25.16 2.91 -0.86
C LEU A 113 24.07 2.50 -1.87
N PHE A 114 23.80 1.21 -2.00
CA PHE A 114 22.68 0.68 -2.78
C PHE A 114 21.92 -0.37 -1.97
N ALA A 115 20.67 -0.06 -1.60
CA ALA A 115 19.85 -0.91 -0.76
C ALA A 115 18.91 -1.80 -1.57
N THR A 116 18.89 -3.11 -1.27
CA THR A 116 17.99 -4.09 -1.86
C THR A 116 17.30 -4.92 -0.75
N PRO A 117 16.25 -5.69 -1.05
CA PRO A 117 15.66 -6.61 -0.08
C PRO A 117 16.62 -7.71 0.43
N GLN A 118 17.65 -8.04 -0.36
CA GLN A 118 18.59 -9.14 -0.08
C GLN A 118 19.92 -8.67 0.51
N ALA A 119 20.39 -7.48 0.14
CA ALA A 119 21.69 -6.95 0.55
C ALA A 119 21.74 -5.41 0.48
N LEU A 120 22.64 -4.84 1.26
CA LEU A 120 23.04 -3.44 1.22
C LEU A 120 24.45 -3.35 0.66
N TYR A 121 24.60 -2.96 -0.60
CA TYR A 121 25.93 -2.85 -1.24
C TYR A 121 26.60 -1.53 -0.84
N ALA A 122 27.72 -1.66 -0.15
CA ALA A 122 28.63 -0.58 0.21
C ALA A 122 29.73 -0.46 -0.85
N LEU A 123 29.83 0.69 -1.51
CA LEU A 123 30.82 1.00 -2.53
C LEU A 123 31.88 1.95 -1.99
N ASP A 124 33.10 1.46 -1.79
CA ASP A 124 34.29 2.25 -1.47
C ASP A 124 35.00 2.61 -2.78
N SER A 125 34.66 3.77 -3.34
CA SER A 125 35.23 4.26 -4.61
C SER A 125 36.73 4.57 -4.51
N ASP A 126 37.22 4.93 -3.32
CA ASP A 126 38.64 5.28 -3.11
C ASP A 126 39.53 4.04 -3.12
N ARG A 127 39.04 2.93 -2.58
CA ARG A 127 39.73 1.62 -2.62
C ARG A 127 39.35 0.76 -3.81
N GLY A 128 38.35 1.16 -4.59
CA GLY A 128 37.80 0.36 -5.67
C GLY A 128 37.21 -0.96 -5.16
N LEU A 129 36.41 -0.93 -4.08
CA LEU A 129 35.81 -2.13 -3.47
C LEU A 129 34.29 -2.03 -3.39
N VAL A 130 33.60 -3.16 -3.58
CA VAL A 130 32.20 -3.34 -3.17
C VAL A 130 32.10 -4.42 -2.10
N THR A 131 31.36 -4.14 -1.03
CA THR A 131 31.04 -5.13 0.00
C THR A 131 29.53 -5.27 0.12
N PRO A 132 28.94 -6.48 0.02
CA PRO A 132 27.55 -6.70 0.38
C PRO A 132 27.41 -6.78 1.89
N HIS A 133 26.45 -6.05 2.46
CA HIS A 133 26.10 -6.09 3.89
C HIS A 133 24.67 -6.60 4.10
N ASP A 134 24.39 -7.15 5.27
CA ASP A 134 23.05 -7.50 5.70
C ASP A 134 22.22 -6.20 5.86
N PRO A 135 21.03 -6.10 5.26
CA PRO A 135 20.25 -4.85 5.26
C PRO A 135 19.61 -4.53 6.63
N VAL A 136 19.63 -5.45 7.60
CA VAL A 136 19.08 -5.24 8.95
C VAL A 136 20.19 -4.88 9.94
N THR A 137 21.28 -5.66 9.97
CA THR A 137 22.37 -5.52 10.94
C THR A 137 23.54 -4.66 10.47
N LEU A 138 23.60 -4.35 9.16
CA LEU A 138 24.71 -3.66 8.49
C LEU A 138 26.05 -4.42 8.53
N THR A 139 26.06 -5.70 8.93
CA THR A 139 27.28 -6.53 8.97
C THR A 139 27.65 -7.05 7.58
N PRO A 140 28.95 -7.18 7.22
CA PRO A 140 29.35 -7.76 5.93
C PRO A 140 28.84 -9.18 5.73
N LEU A 141 28.28 -9.49 4.56
CA LEU A 141 27.84 -10.83 4.15
C LEU A 141 28.96 -11.66 3.50
N GLY A 142 30.11 -11.06 3.21
CA GLY A 142 31.22 -11.70 2.53
C GLY A 142 32.46 -10.81 2.45
N ALA A 143 33.47 -11.29 1.73
CA ALA A 143 34.68 -10.50 1.45
C ALA A 143 34.37 -9.36 0.45
N PRO A 144 35.10 -8.23 0.51
CA PRO A 144 34.99 -7.18 -0.50
C PRO A 144 35.44 -7.68 -1.89
N HIS A 145 34.67 -7.34 -2.92
CA HIS A 145 35.02 -7.58 -4.33
C HIS A 145 35.66 -6.33 -4.95
N SER A 146 36.51 -6.51 -5.95
CA SER A 146 37.24 -5.41 -6.60
C SER A 146 36.44 -4.80 -7.76
N LEU A 147 36.42 -3.47 -7.85
CA LEU A 147 35.82 -2.71 -8.93
C LEU A 147 36.86 -2.40 -10.00
N THR A 148 36.54 -2.67 -11.26
CA THR A 148 37.33 -2.21 -12.42
C THR A 148 36.95 -0.79 -12.87
N ALA A 149 35.86 -0.25 -12.31
CA ALA A 149 35.23 1.00 -12.71
C ALA A 149 35.16 1.97 -11.53
N ASN A 150 35.29 3.28 -11.77
CA ASN A 150 34.81 4.25 -10.80
C ASN A 150 33.28 4.10 -10.69
N GLY A 151 32.77 3.87 -9.48
CA GLY A 151 31.39 3.46 -9.18
C GLY A 151 30.28 4.47 -9.53
N ASP A 152 30.60 5.52 -10.28
CA ASP A 152 29.74 6.64 -10.62
C ASP A 152 28.45 6.21 -11.33
N ASN A 153 28.56 5.25 -12.25
CA ASN A 153 27.48 4.75 -13.09
C ASN A 153 27.05 3.36 -12.62
N SER A 154 26.29 3.30 -11.52
CA SER A 154 25.88 2.04 -10.90
C SER A 154 24.39 2.00 -10.58
N ILE A 155 23.78 0.83 -10.77
CA ILE A 155 22.34 0.56 -10.64
C ILE A 155 22.09 -0.79 -9.97
N VAL A 156 20.88 -1.05 -9.51
CA VAL A 156 20.43 -2.36 -9.02
C VAL A 156 19.30 -2.87 -9.92
N ASP A 157 19.42 -4.10 -10.42
CA ASP A 157 18.38 -4.74 -11.24
C ASP A 157 17.20 -5.30 -10.42
N GLY A 158 16.18 -5.83 -11.11
CA GLY A 158 15.00 -6.42 -10.47
C GLY A 158 15.28 -7.67 -9.62
N ASN A 159 16.45 -8.29 -9.76
CA ASN A 159 16.90 -9.43 -8.97
C ASN A 159 17.77 -9.01 -7.77
N GLY A 160 18.01 -7.71 -7.56
CA GLY A 160 18.82 -7.19 -6.46
C GLY A 160 20.33 -7.26 -6.70
N ARG A 161 20.78 -7.37 -7.96
CA ARG A 161 22.21 -7.39 -8.33
C ARG A 161 22.70 -5.97 -8.57
N LEU A 162 23.87 -5.64 -8.04
CA LEU A 162 24.53 -4.38 -8.35
C LEU A 162 25.25 -4.50 -9.70
N TRP A 163 25.00 -3.58 -10.62
CA TRP A 163 25.74 -3.40 -11.87
C TRP A 163 26.48 -2.06 -11.83
N THR A 164 27.73 -2.04 -12.29
CA THR A 164 28.61 -0.87 -12.30
C THR A 164 29.28 -0.75 -13.67
N LEU A 165 29.29 0.45 -14.26
CA LEU A 165 29.87 0.71 -15.58
C LEU A 165 30.92 1.83 -15.49
N ASP A 166 32.12 1.60 -16.04
CA ASP A 166 33.02 2.71 -16.33
C ASP A 166 32.60 3.38 -17.66
N PRO A 167 32.15 4.65 -17.66
CA PRO A 167 31.70 5.31 -18.90
C PRO A 167 32.86 5.70 -19.86
N ARG A 168 34.13 5.58 -19.43
CA ARG A 168 35.32 5.92 -20.23
C ARG A 168 35.87 4.70 -20.97
N THR A 169 35.94 3.54 -20.32
CA THR A 169 36.38 2.28 -20.95
C THR A 169 35.21 1.44 -21.49
N GLY A 170 34.01 1.66 -20.95
CA GLY A 170 32.82 0.85 -21.18
C GLY A 170 32.82 -0.45 -20.39
N ASP A 171 33.71 -0.63 -19.41
CA ASP A 171 33.79 -1.87 -18.64
C ASP A 171 32.62 -1.98 -17.66
N LEU A 172 31.77 -2.99 -17.90
CA LEU A 172 30.62 -3.34 -17.09
C LEU A 172 31.02 -4.46 -16.13
N THR A 173 30.73 -4.31 -14.85
CA THR A 173 30.88 -5.34 -13.82
C THR A 173 29.55 -5.52 -13.09
N TRP A 174 29.21 -6.74 -12.69
CA TRP A 174 28.03 -6.98 -11.85
C TRP A 174 28.25 -8.06 -10.79
N PHE A 175 27.47 -7.95 -9.72
CA PHE A 175 27.65 -8.70 -8.49
C PHE A 175 26.36 -9.43 -8.10
N SER A 176 26.44 -10.75 -7.97
CA SER A 176 25.38 -11.60 -7.41
C SER A 176 25.85 -12.13 -6.05
N LEU A 177 25.76 -11.28 -5.01
CA LEU A 177 26.25 -11.48 -3.64
C LEU A 177 27.74 -11.85 -3.56
N ASN A 178 28.09 -13.09 -3.87
CA ASN A 178 29.43 -13.68 -3.76
C ASN A 178 30.13 -13.88 -5.12
N THR A 179 29.44 -13.66 -6.23
CA THR A 179 30.01 -13.85 -7.58
C THR A 179 30.10 -12.52 -8.31
N GLN A 180 31.31 -12.19 -8.78
CA GLN A 180 31.60 -11.06 -9.67
C GLN A 180 31.69 -11.54 -11.12
N HIS A 181 31.10 -10.77 -12.02
CA HIS A 181 31.18 -10.96 -13.48
C HIS A 181 31.54 -9.64 -14.15
N SER A 182 32.15 -9.69 -15.35
CA SER A 182 32.47 -8.47 -16.10
C SER A 182 32.44 -8.66 -17.62
N ARG A 183 32.25 -7.55 -18.34
CA ARG A 183 32.21 -7.43 -19.80
C ARG A 183 32.79 -6.09 -20.23
N THR A 184 33.79 -6.11 -21.12
CA THR A 184 34.44 -4.89 -21.61
C THR A 184 33.65 -4.19 -22.70
N GLY A 185 33.76 -2.85 -22.78
CA GLY A 185 33.21 -2.05 -23.87
C GLY A 185 31.69 -2.16 -24.09
N ALA A 186 30.91 -2.31 -23.02
CA ALA A 186 29.46 -2.56 -23.02
C ALA A 186 28.58 -1.30 -23.20
N GLY A 187 29.10 -0.10 -22.95
CA GLY A 187 28.37 1.16 -23.20
C GLY A 187 28.94 2.36 -22.45
N THR A 188 28.12 3.42 -22.34
CA THR A 188 28.45 4.71 -21.70
C THR A 188 27.49 5.12 -20.57
N ALA A 189 26.30 4.54 -20.49
CA ALA A 189 25.35 4.71 -19.39
C ALA A 189 24.56 3.44 -19.08
N LEU A 190 24.07 3.32 -17.84
CA LEU A 190 23.22 2.21 -17.38
C LEU A 190 21.80 2.67 -17.02
N ALA A 191 20.83 1.77 -17.21
CA ALA A 191 19.46 1.88 -16.72
C ALA A 191 18.85 0.50 -16.44
N VAL A 192 17.68 0.45 -15.81
CA VAL A 192 16.91 -0.78 -15.59
C VAL A 192 15.54 -0.63 -16.24
N ALA A 193 15.20 -1.53 -17.16
CA ALA A 193 13.89 -1.57 -17.83
C ALA A 193 13.31 -2.99 -17.69
N ASP A 194 12.04 -3.12 -17.29
CA ASP A 194 11.38 -4.42 -17.07
C ASP A 194 12.18 -5.31 -16.08
N GLY A 195 12.74 -4.71 -15.03
CA GLY A 195 13.63 -5.37 -14.07
C GLY A 195 15.01 -5.79 -14.61
N ARG A 196 15.34 -5.50 -15.88
CA ARG A 196 16.58 -5.95 -16.53
C ARG A 196 17.57 -4.80 -16.79
N PRO A 197 18.89 -5.05 -16.70
CA PRO A 197 19.92 -4.06 -17.03
C PRO A 197 19.92 -3.71 -18.52
N VAL A 198 20.07 -2.42 -18.82
CA VAL A 198 20.23 -1.86 -20.16
C VAL A 198 21.47 -0.98 -20.20
N THR A 199 22.33 -1.17 -21.20
CA THR A 199 23.39 -0.20 -21.51
C THR A 199 22.95 0.75 -22.63
N LEU A 200 23.38 2.01 -22.55
CA LEU A 200 23.32 3.01 -23.61
C LEU A 200 24.74 3.37 -24.05
N ASP A 201 25.03 3.22 -25.33
CA ASP A 201 26.30 3.60 -25.95
C ASP A 201 26.09 4.81 -26.89
N LEU A 202 26.62 5.97 -26.48
CA LEU A 202 26.55 7.22 -27.26
C LEU A 202 27.44 7.20 -28.52
N THR A 203 28.53 6.42 -28.50
CA THR A 203 29.49 6.33 -29.62
C THR A 203 28.93 5.45 -30.73
N ARG A 204 28.41 4.27 -30.37
CA ARG A 204 27.74 3.34 -31.29
C ARG A 204 26.29 3.76 -31.59
N ARG A 205 25.71 4.66 -30.79
CA ARG A 205 24.31 5.13 -30.85
C ARG A 205 23.31 3.98 -30.73
N ARG A 206 23.54 3.12 -29.75
CA ARG A 206 22.71 1.93 -29.49
C ARG A 206 22.36 1.79 -28.03
N ALA A 207 21.22 1.17 -27.75
CA ALA A 207 20.90 0.63 -26.44
C ALA A 207 20.84 -0.89 -26.51
N GLU A 208 21.37 -1.57 -25.49
CA GLU A 208 21.42 -3.04 -25.42
C GLU A 208 20.74 -3.53 -24.14
N LEU A 209 19.70 -4.36 -24.29
CA LEU A 209 19.05 -5.08 -23.19
C LEU A 209 19.89 -6.31 -22.88
N LEU A 210 20.35 -6.43 -21.63
CA LEU A 210 21.29 -7.47 -21.25
C LEU A 210 20.62 -8.58 -20.44
N ASP A 211 21.08 -9.82 -20.64
CA ASP A 211 20.74 -10.96 -19.80
C ASP A 211 21.29 -10.76 -18.38
N PRO A 212 20.46 -10.82 -17.31
CA PRO A 212 20.93 -10.55 -15.94
C PRO A 212 21.92 -11.57 -15.37
N GLU A 213 22.01 -12.78 -15.95
CA GLU A 213 22.91 -13.84 -15.48
C GLU A 213 24.29 -13.75 -16.15
N THR A 214 24.30 -13.58 -17.46
CA THR A 214 25.49 -13.72 -18.31
C THR A 214 26.03 -12.39 -18.85
N GLY A 215 25.25 -11.31 -18.79
CA GLY A 215 25.60 -10.02 -19.38
C GLY A 215 25.64 -10.02 -20.91
N SER A 216 25.12 -11.08 -21.56
CA SER A 216 24.98 -11.14 -23.02
C SER A 216 23.94 -10.14 -23.50
N VAL A 217 24.07 -9.71 -24.76
CA VAL A 217 23.06 -8.89 -25.43
C VAL A 217 21.91 -9.79 -25.87
N ASP A 218 20.73 -9.64 -25.25
CA ASP A 218 19.50 -10.28 -25.73
C ASP A 218 18.92 -9.50 -26.91
N GLU A 219 18.88 -8.17 -26.77
CA GLU A 219 18.31 -7.29 -27.76
C GLU A 219 19.10 -5.99 -27.86
N SER A 220 19.15 -5.38 -29.05
CA SER A 220 19.95 -4.20 -29.32
C SER A 220 19.22 -3.32 -30.33
N MET A 221 18.99 -2.05 -30.00
CA MET A 221 18.27 -1.08 -30.84
C MET A 221 19.13 0.14 -31.18
N PRO A 222 18.96 0.79 -32.34
CA PRO A 222 19.52 2.10 -32.61
C PRO A 222 18.76 3.19 -31.84
N VAL A 223 19.47 4.23 -31.37
CA VAL A 223 18.87 5.35 -30.62
C VAL A 223 19.28 6.71 -31.18
N GLY A 224 18.40 7.71 -31.05
CA GLY A 224 18.54 9.07 -31.62
C GLY A 224 19.53 10.00 -30.90
N VAL A 225 20.59 9.45 -30.31
CA VAL A 225 21.63 10.17 -29.56
C VAL A 225 22.84 10.53 -30.44
N ARG A 226 23.66 11.46 -29.97
CA ARG A 226 24.95 11.83 -30.55
C ARG A 226 26.07 11.48 -29.56
N SER A 227 27.29 11.32 -30.07
CA SER A 227 28.48 11.02 -29.26
C SER A 227 28.91 12.19 -28.36
N ASP A 228 28.47 13.40 -28.66
CA ASP A 228 28.69 14.63 -27.88
C ASP A 228 27.48 15.03 -27.01
N ASP A 229 26.42 14.22 -26.97
CA ASP A 229 25.27 14.51 -26.12
C ASP A 229 25.58 14.28 -24.64
N THR A 230 25.18 15.24 -23.80
CA THR A 230 25.07 15.03 -22.36
C THR A 230 23.69 14.43 -22.09
N VAL A 231 23.65 13.24 -21.47
CA VAL A 231 22.41 12.50 -21.24
C VAL A 231 22.25 12.05 -19.79
N ALA A 232 21.00 11.94 -19.35
CA ALA A 232 20.60 11.14 -18.21
C ALA A 232 19.60 10.06 -18.69
N VAL A 233 19.72 8.85 -18.15
CA VAL A 233 18.97 7.67 -18.62
C VAL A 233 18.16 7.09 -17.48
N ALA A 234 16.93 6.69 -17.78
CA ALA A 234 16.08 5.87 -16.94
C ALA A 234 15.45 4.74 -17.77
N GLY A 235 14.88 3.74 -17.10
CA GLY A 235 14.08 2.70 -17.75
C GLY A 235 12.73 2.51 -17.05
N SER A 236 11.77 2.00 -17.81
CA SER A 236 10.39 1.80 -17.35
C SER A 236 10.30 0.59 -16.41
N PRO A 237 9.67 0.71 -15.22
CA PRO A 237 9.64 -0.39 -14.24
C PRO A 237 9.02 -1.70 -14.75
N GLY A 238 8.03 -1.64 -15.65
CA GLY A 238 7.31 -2.80 -16.19
C GLY A 238 7.11 -2.79 -17.71
N LYS A 239 8.01 -2.12 -18.44
CA LYS A 239 8.08 -2.17 -19.91
C LYS A 239 9.55 -2.21 -20.32
N ARG A 240 9.88 -2.86 -21.44
CA ARG A 240 11.26 -2.91 -21.96
C ARG A 240 11.59 -1.61 -22.70
N ARG A 241 11.53 -0.50 -21.98
CA ARG A 241 11.55 0.85 -22.51
C ARG A 241 12.53 1.70 -21.73
N ILE A 242 13.27 2.55 -22.45
CA ILE A 242 14.20 3.52 -21.88
C ILE A 242 13.79 4.95 -22.22
N LEU A 243 14.12 5.84 -21.29
CA LEU A 243 13.88 7.27 -21.34
C LEU A 243 15.23 7.97 -21.27
N ILE A 244 15.56 8.76 -22.28
CA ILE A 244 16.86 9.44 -22.40
C ILE A 244 16.62 10.95 -22.42
N SER A 245 16.91 11.61 -21.31
CA SER A 245 16.93 13.07 -21.18
C SER A 245 18.20 13.61 -21.83
N VAL A 246 18.08 14.27 -22.99
CA VAL A 246 19.21 14.79 -23.76
C VAL A 246 19.42 16.27 -23.41
N ALA A 247 20.18 16.50 -22.34
CA ALA A 247 20.47 17.81 -21.74
C ALA A 247 21.14 18.79 -22.73
N SER A 248 22.01 18.28 -23.61
CA SER A 248 22.68 19.05 -24.68
C SER A 248 21.73 19.67 -25.72
N ARG A 249 20.50 19.14 -25.85
CA ARG A 249 19.54 19.50 -26.91
C ARG A 249 18.14 19.86 -26.40
N GLY A 250 17.87 19.71 -25.09
CA GLY A 250 16.55 19.95 -24.50
C GLY A 250 15.48 18.98 -25.00
N LEU A 251 15.79 17.68 -25.11
CA LEU A 251 14.87 16.66 -25.64
C LEU A 251 14.67 15.49 -24.66
N LEU A 252 13.49 14.86 -24.70
CA LEU A 252 13.28 13.50 -24.19
C LEU A 252 13.16 12.53 -25.38
N LEU A 253 14.03 11.52 -25.42
CA LEU A 253 13.87 10.35 -26.29
C LEU A 253 13.22 9.22 -25.50
N VAL A 254 12.31 8.49 -26.13
CA VAL A 254 11.68 7.29 -25.56
C VAL A 254 11.79 6.18 -26.58
N CYS A 255 12.42 5.07 -26.19
CA CYS A 255 12.69 3.94 -27.08
C CYS A 255 12.35 2.63 -26.39
N GLU A 256 11.74 1.70 -27.13
CA GLU A 256 11.18 0.45 -26.59
C GLU A 256 11.72 -0.75 -27.39
N PHE A 257 12.27 -1.73 -26.67
CA PHE A 257 12.79 -2.97 -27.21
C PHE A 257 11.62 -3.80 -27.78
N GLY A 258 11.83 -4.43 -28.94
CA GLY A 258 10.80 -5.00 -29.80
C GLY A 258 10.09 -3.96 -30.71
N ALA A 259 10.37 -2.66 -30.53
CA ALA A 259 9.78 -1.56 -31.28
C ALA A 259 10.87 -0.56 -31.74
N SER A 260 10.50 0.69 -32.00
CA SER A 260 11.40 1.77 -32.41
C SER A 260 11.34 2.95 -31.44
N CYS A 261 12.38 3.80 -31.47
CA CYS A 261 12.31 5.11 -30.81
C CYS A 261 11.16 5.96 -31.36
N LYS A 262 10.39 6.57 -30.46
CA LYS A 262 9.39 7.57 -30.84
C LYS A 262 10.05 8.89 -31.27
N ASN A 263 9.27 9.75 -31.92
CA ASN A 263 9.69 11.12 -32.20
C ASN A 263 10.06 11.85 -30.88
N PRO A 264 11.17 12.60 -30.82
CA PRO A 264 11.61 13.26 -29.59
C PRO A 264 10.60 14.29 -29.09
N ALA A 265 10.35 14.32 -27.78
CA ALA A 265 9.58 15.40 -27.15
C ALA A 265 10.51 16.58 -26.82
N PRO A 266 10.24 17.81 -27.30
CA PRO A 266 11.04 18.98 -26.94
C PRO A 266 10.67 19.49 -25.53
N LEU A 267 11.69 19.72 -24.71
CA LEU A 267 11.61 20.19 -23.32
C LEU A 267 12.07 21.65 -23.17
N GLY A 268 12.03 22.43 -24.25
CA GLY A 268 12.49 23.82 -24.28
C GLY A 268 13.57 24.09 -25.32
N ALA A 269 14.14 25.29 -25.29
CA ALA A 269 15.13 25.75 -26.26
C ALA A 269 16.55 25.79 -25.65
N GLY A 270 17.45 24.95 -26.18
CA GLY A 270 18.89 25.01 -25.88
C GLY A 270 19.39 23.96 -24.89
N LYS A 271 20.58 24.21 -24.32
CA LYS A 271 21.20 23.34 -23.32
C LYS A 271 20.58 23.59 -21.94
N ALA A 272 20.22 22.52 -21.24
CA ALA A 272 19.73 22.54 -19.86
C ALA A 272 20.54 21.54 -19.00
N ASP A 273 20.33 21.52 -17.68
CA ASP A 273 20.83 20.44 -16.80
C ASP A 273 19.68 19.48 -16.48
N LEU A 274 19.46 18.50 -17.36
CA LEU A 274 18.36 17.54 -17.25
C LEU A 274 18.78 16.27 -16.50
N GLY A 275 17.99 15.87 -15.51
CA GLY A 275 18.17 14.60 -14.80
C GLY A 275 17.44 13.41 -15.43
N ALA A 276 17.57 12.26 -14.78
CA ALA A 276 16.91 11.02 -15.21
C ALA A 276 15.39 11.18 -15.06
N ALA A 277 14.65 10.72 -16.07
CA ALA A 277 13.20 10.81 -16.09
C ALA A 277 12.56 9.80 -15.12
N VAL A 278 11.52 10.22 -14.40
CA VAL A 278 10.74 9.34 -13.52
C VAL A 278 9.40 9.02 -14.20
N GLU A 279 9.09 7.74 -14.36
CA GLU A 279 7.88 7.26 -15.06
C GLU A 279 6.76 6.91 -14.07
N VAL A 280 5.56 7.46 -14.30
CA VAL A 280 4.33 7.12 -13.57
C VAL A 280 3.16 7.08 -14.54
N GLY A 281 2.49 5.92 -14.63
CA GLY A 281 1.47 5.67 -15.65
C GLY A 281 2.03 5.86 -17.06
N ASP A 282 1.29 6.59 -17.91
CA ASP A 282 1.77 6.98 -19.24
C ASP A 282 2.40 8.37 -19.28
N HIS A 283 3.01 8.81 -18.17
CA HIS A 283 3.75 10.07 -18.08
C HIS A 283 5.20 9.86 -17.62
N ALA A 284 6.10 10.70 -18.14
CA ALA A 284 7.47 10.82 -17.68
C ALA A 284 7.73 12.24 -17.18
N ILE A 285 8.34 12.34 -16.01
CA ILE A 285 8.64 13.59 -15.32
C ILE A 285 10.15 13.79 -15.38
N VAL A 286 10.57 14.78 -16.17
CA VAL A 286 11.98 15.09 -16.40
C VAL A 286 12.38 16.30 -15.55
N PRO A 287 13.28 16.16 -14.57
CA PRO A 287 13.77 17.28 -13.79
C PRO A 287 14.76 18.13 -14.61
N ASP A 288 14.63 19.45 -14.50
CA ASP A 288 15.56 20.46 -15.03
C ASP A 288 16.13 21.27 -13.86
N TYR A 289 17.34 20.90 -13.46
CA TYR A 289 18.06 21.49 -12.34
C TYR A 289 18.59 22.89 -12.65
N SER A 290 18.77 23.21 -13.93
CA SER A 290 19.27 24.53 -14.35
C SER A 290 18.24 25.64 -14.11
N THR A 291 16.97 25.28 -13.97
CA THR A 291 15.90 26.23 -13.66
C THR A 291 15.10 25.89 -12.40
N GLY A 292 15.22 24.68 -11.82
CA GLY A 292 14.49 24.28 -10.60
C GLY A 292 13.07 23.75 -10.88
N ARG A 293 12.84 23.14 -12.05
CA ARG A 293 11.50 22.73 -12.53
C ARG A 293 11.45 21.27 -12.98
N VAL A 294 10.24 20.82 -13.31
CA VAL A 294 9.98 19.55 -13.99
C VAL A 294 9.18 19.75 -15.28
N TRP A 295 9.43 18.86 -16.23
CA TRP A 295 8.66 18.70 -17.46
C TRP A 295 7.90 17.39 -17.40
N ILE A 296 6.56 17.44 -17.41
CA ILE A 296 5.71 16.25 -17.49
C ILE A 296 5.39 16.02 -18.96
N VAL A 297 5.84 14.88 -19.49
CA VAL A 297 5.65 14.44 -20.87
C VAL A 297 4.69 13.26 -20.89
N ASN A 298 3.64 13.35 -21.70
CA ASN A 298 2.78 12.20 -21.98
C ASN A 298 3.51 11.25 -22.97
N LEU A 299 3.74 10.01 -22.54
CA LEU A 299 4.55 9.01 -23.24
C LEU A 299 3.87 8.40 -24.45
N GLU A 300 2.55 8.52 -24.57
CA GLU A 300 1.82 8.11 -25.76
C GLU A 300 2.05 9.11 -26.90
N SER A 301 1.64 10.36 -26.66
CA SER A 301 1.67 11.47 -27.63
C SER A 301 3.04 12.12 -27.84
N MET A 302 4.01 11.86 -26.95
CA MET A 302 5.33 12.50 -26.91
C MET A 302 5.26 14.03 -26.86
N ARG A 303 4.33 14.56 -26.07
CA ARG A 303 4.17 16.00 -25.82
C ARG A 303 4.36 16.33 -24.35
N VAL A 304 5.04 17.45 -24.08
CA VAL A 304 4.96 18.11 -22.77
C VAL A 304 3.49 18.46 -22.53
N VAL A 305 2.91 17.91 -21.47
CA VAL A 305 1.55 18.22 -21.00
C VAL A 305 1.59 19.28 -19.90
N VAL A 306 2.64 19.29 -19.07
CA VAL A 306 2.82 20.29 -18.01
C VAL A 306 4.29 20.67 -17.86
N GLN A 307 4.53 21.95 -17.59
CA GLN A 307 5.82 22.48 -17.13
C GLN A 307 5.57 23.10 -15.76
N ARG A 308 6.16 22.56 -14.69
CA ARG A 308 5.95 23.06 -13.31
C ARG A 308 7.26 23.44 -12.65
N GLN A 309 7.35 24.70 -12.25
CA GLN A 309 8.39 25.22 -11.36
C GLN A 309 8.22 24.57 -9.97
N LEU A 310 9.28 23.95 -9.44
CA LEU A 310 9.28 23.37 -8.08
C LEU A 310 9.98 24.30 -7.08
N PHE A 311 11.07 24.93 -7.52
CA PHE A 311 11.92 25.82 -6.73
C PHE A 311 12.22 27.08 -7.54
N ASP A 312 12.19 28.27 -6.94
CA ASP A 312 12.39 29.54 -7.69
C ASP A 312 13.87 29.88 -7.96
N HIS A 313 14.73 28.86 -7.99
CA HIS A 313 16.17 28.95 -8.18
C HIS A 313 16.74 27.63 -8.76
N PRO A 314 17.92 27.64 -9.42
CA PRO A 314 18.58 26.42 -9.85
C PRO A 314 19.00 25.58 -8.64
N VAL A 315 18.57 24.32 -8.60
CA VAL A 315 18.84 23.38 -7.49
C VAL A 315 18.80 21.94 -8.01
N ARG A 316 19.71 21.10 -7.50
CA ARG A 316 19.75 19.65 -7.79
C ARG A 316 18.92 18.87 -6.76
N PHE A 317 17.61 18.97 -6.92
CA PHE A 317 16.62 18.27 -6.10
C PHE A 317 16.54 16.77 -6.42
N GLU A 318 16.10 15.99 -5.45
CA GLU A 318 15.77 14.57 -5.61
C GLU A 318 14.31 14.44 -6.11
N LEU A 319 14.08 13.51 -7.03
CA LEU A 319 12.75 13.13 -7.53
C LEU A 319 12.59 11.62 -7.32
N LEU A 320 11.60 11.22 -6.53
CA LEU A 320 11.40 9.85 -6.05
C LEU A 320 9.99 9.37 -6.36
N THR A 321 9.80 8.07 -6.57
CA THR A 321 8.48 7.45 -6.70
C THR A 321 8.26 6.31 -5.74
N ARG A 322 7.10 6.28 -5.08
CA ARG A 322 6.59 5.17 -4.27
C ARG A 322 5.12 4.98 -4.56
N ASP A 323 4.73 3.76 -4.95
CA ASP A 323 3.34 3.34 -5.17
C ASP A 323 2.50 4.28 -6.07
N GLY A 324 3.15 4.87 -7.09
CA GLY A 324 2.52 5.81 -8.04
C GLY A 324 2.51 7.27 -7.59
N VAL A 325 2.93 7.59 -6.37
CA VAL A 325 3.10 8.96 -5.87
C VAL A 325 4.51 9.46 -6.18
N VAL A 326 4.63 10.71 -6.63
CA VAL A 326 5.90 11.37 -6.98
C VAL A 326 6.27 12.40 -5.91
N PHE A 327 7.44 12.23 -5.32
CA PHE A 327 7.99 13.13 -4.30
C PHE A 327 9.12 13.96 -4.88
N TYR A 328 9.18 15.22 -4.50
CA TYR A 328 10.36 16.06 -4.72
C TYR A 328 10.96 16.50 -3.37
N ASN A 329 12.28 16.61 -3.31
CA ASN A 329 13.01 16.95 -2.09
C ASN A 329 14.26 17.77 -2.43
N ASP A 330 14.41 18.96 -1.85
CA ASP A 330 15.72 19.61 -1.75
C ASP A 330 16.40 19.14 -0.46
N PRO A 331 17.46 18.32 -0.51
CA PRO A 331 18.10 17.79 0.69
C PRO A 331 18.75 18.87 1.57
N ASP A 332 19.08 20.04 1.02
CA ASP A 332 19.82 21.08 1.74
C ASP A 332 18.92 22.20 2.33
N SER A 333 17.61 22.13 2.07
CA SER A 333 16.60 23.01 2.68
C SER A 333 15.42 22.23 3.30
N ALA A 334 14.40 22.97 3.75
CA ALA A 334 13.16 22.41 4.26
C ALA A 334 12.19 22.03 3.13
N GLU A 335 12.45 22.48 1.90
CA GLU A 335 11.50 22.40 0.78
C GLU A 335 11.43 20.97 0.22
N ALA A 336 10.24 20.39 0.31
CA ALA A 336 9.90 19.12 -0.30
C ALA A 336 8.43 19.15 -0.75
N GLY A 337 7.91 18.04 -1.24
CA GLY A 337 6.49 17.88 -1.46
C GLY A 337 6.12 16.75 -2.39
N ILE A 338 4.87 16.76 -2.80
CA ILE A 338 4.27 15.80 -3.73
C ILE A 338 3.89 16.52 -5.02
N LEU A 339 4.16 15.87 -6.15
CA LEU A 339 3.82 16.29 -7.50
C LEU A 339 2.79 15.32 -8.09
N ASP A 340 1.65 15.83 -8.57
CA ASP A 340 0.72 15.02 -9.35
C ASP A 340 0.99 15.11 -10.88
N LEU A 341 0.33 14.25 -11.67
CA LEU A 341 0.52 14.20 -13.13
C LEU A 341 -0.08 15.40 -13.88
N ASN A 342 -0.97 16.15 -13.24
CA ASN A 342 -1.47 17.44 -13.72
C ASN A 342 -0.52 18.60 -13.34
N GLY A 343 0.58 18.27 -12.64
CA GLY A 343 1.55 19.21 -12.13
C GLY A 343 1.04 20.06 -10.96
N ASN A 344 0.02 19.64 -10.22
CA ASN A 344 -0.27 20.26 -8.93
C ASN A 344 0.82 19.89 -7.92
N LEU A 345 1.13 20.83 -7.03
CA LEU A 345 2.09 20.64 -5.95
C LEU A 345 1.36 20.63 -4.62
N ARG A 346 1.69 19.65 -3.78
CA ARG A 346 1.48 19.73 -2.34
C ARG A 346 2.84 19.96 -1.72
N ALA A 347 3.21 21.22 -1.55
CA ALA A 347 4.48 21.60 -0.94
C ALA A 347 4.46 21.28 0.55
N VAL A 348 5.57 20.75 1.06
CA VAL A 348 5.73 20.26 2.42
C VAL A 348 7.04 20.80 2.99
N SER A 349 6.95 21.43 4.15
CA SER A 349 8.12 21.86 4.91
C SER A 349 8.56 20.70 5.81
N LYS A 350 9.76 20.15 5.59
CA LYS A 350 10.30 19.01 6.36
C LYS A 350 10.58 19.36 7.83
N TYR A 351 10.92 20.62 8.08
CA TYR A 351 11.23 21.20 9.40
C TYR A 351 11.05 22.72 9.32
N ASN A 352 10.91 23.40 10.47
CA ASN A 352 10.74 24.86 10.48
C ASN A 352 12.05 25.59 10.07
N PRO A 353 12.08 26.38 8.97
CA PRO A 353 13.30 27.03 8.51
C PRO A 353 13.88 28.05 9.49
N VAL A 354 13.04 28.64 10.35
CA VAL A 354 13.41 29.67 11.34
C VAL A 354 13.85 29.03 12.66
N LYS A 355 13.28 27.87 13.01
CA LYS A 355 13.58 27.11 14.23
C LYS A 355 13.67 25.60 13.92
N PRO A 356 14.80 25.13 13.36
CA PRO A 356 14.89 23.79 12.77
C PRO A 356 14.66 22.63 13.73
N GLU A 357 14.81 22.86 15.04
CA GLU A 357 14.51 21.91 16.12
C GLU A 357 13.01 21.82 16.51
N SER A 358 12.11 22.55 15.84
CA SER A 358 10.67 22.52 16.12
C SER A 358 9.83 21.83 15.03
N GLY A 359 8.51 21.66 15.28
CA GLY A 359 7.55 21.23 14.25
C GLY A 359 7.61 22.12 13.01
N PRO A 360 7.26 21.62 11.80
CA PRO A 360 7.37 22.40 10.57
C PRO A 360 6.60 23.72 10.65
N ALA A 361 7.17 24.78 10.10
CA ALA A 361 6.51 26.09 10.03
C ALA A 361 5.51 26.10 8.88
N GLN A 362 4.37 26.77 9.10
CA GLN A 362 3.53 27.25 8.00
C GLN A 362 4.38 28.15 7.11
N VAL A 363 4.45 27.83 5.81
CA VAL A 363 5.21 28.60 4.84
C VAL A 363 4.28 29.63 4.22
N ALA A 364 4.48 30.89 4.57
CA ALA A 364 3.81 32.01 3.92
C ALA A 364 4.29 32.13 2.46
N VAL A 365 3.34 32.30 1.53
CA VAL A 365 3.63 32.59 0.13
C VAL A 365 3.80 34.11 -0.02
N ASP A 366 4.98 34.56 -0.45
CA ASP A 366 5.18 35.96 -0.86
C ASP A 366 5.88 36.06 -2.23
N SER A 367 5.49 37.08 -2.99
CA SER A 367 5.80 37.23 -4.41
C SER A 367 6.94 38.24 -4.62
N ARG A 368 7.88 37.93 -5.50
CA ARG A 368 8.96 38.86 -5.85
C ARG A 368 8.43 40.07 -6.63
N ASP A 369 8.80 41.28 -6.20
CA ASP A 369 9.07 42.38 -7.13
C ASP A 369 10.38 43.11 -6.78
N THR A 370 11.01 43.65 -7.81
CA THR A 370 12.30 44.30 -7.79
C THR A 370 12.17 45.82 -7.77
N SER A 371 12.81 46.49 -6.80
CA SER A 371 13.97 47.38 -7.07
C SER A 371 14.24 48.48 -6.01
N ARG A 372 15.54 48.85 -5.95
CA ARG A 372 16.11 50.18 -5.63
C ARG A 372 16.21 50.69 -4.16
N ARG A 373 17.46 50.58 -3.66
CA ARG A 373 18.25 51.57 -2.88
C ARG A 373 17.74 52.09 -1.51
N GLN A 374 18.25 51.47 -0.43
CA GLN A 374 19.28 51.98 0.54
C GLN A 374 19.31 53.50 0.94
N PRO A 375 19.87 53.87 2.14
CA PRO A 375 19.32 53.87 3.51
C PRO A 375 19.57 55.27 4.19
N PRO A 376 19.94 55.49 5.49
CA PRO A 376 19.78 54.75 6.77
C PRO A 376 19.31 55.62 8.00
N SER A 377 19.36 55.01 9.20
CA SER A 377 19.58 55.61 10.56
C SER A 377 18.33 56.02 11.38
N ALA A 378 18.31 55.99 12.72
CA ALA A 378 19.11 55.30 13.76
C ALA A 378 18.34 55.35 15.12
N GLY A 379 18.61 54.47 16.09
CA GLY A 379 18.04 54.64 17.45
C GLY A 379 18.07 53.45 18.42
N ARG A 380 19.03 53.46 19.34
CA ARG A 380 19.04 52.84 20.70
C ARG A 380 19.54 53.95 21.65
N PRO A 381 19.40 53.93 23.01
CA PRO A 381 19.42 52.75 23.89
C PRO A 381 18.67 52.78 25.29
N ARG A 382 18.62 51.59 25.94
CA ARG A 382 18.85 51.26 27.39
C ARG A 382 17.96 51.75 28.58
N SER A 383 17.44 50.76 29.33
CA SER A 383 17.54 50.50 30.80
C SER A 383 16.84 49.14 31.13
N GLY A 384 16.89 48.46 32.30
CA GLY A 384 17.72 48.51 33.52
C GLY A 384 17.35 47.37 34.53
N PRO A 385 18.27 46.70 35.28
CA PRO A 385 17.99 45.56 36.18
C PRO A 385 18.34 45.88 37.69
N PRO A 386 18.61 44.94 38.67
CA PRO A 386 18.51 43.46 38.77
C PRO A 386 17.91 42.90 40.13
N GLY A 387 17.95 41.57 40.37
CA GLY A 387 17.68 40.90 41.67
C GLY A 387 18.27 39.46 41.81
N ALA A 388 18.65 39.03 43.02
CA ALA A 388 19.59 37.91 43.35
C ALA A 388 18.96 36.48 43.58
N VAL A 389 19.43 35.35 43.00
CA VAL A 389 20.47 34.29 43.34
C VAL A 389 20.01 33.13 44.34
N PRO A 390 20.72 31.99 44.61
CA PRO A 390 20.31 30.57 44.29
C PRO A 390 20.29 29.60 45.53
N PRO A 391 20.60 28.25 45.51
CA PRO A 391 20.40 27.09 44.60
C PRO A 391 19.81 25.75 45.23
N VAL A 392 19.43 24.78 44.38
CA VAL A 392 19.47 23.27 44.51
C VAL A 392 18.72 22.51 45.63
N LEU A 393 17.82 21.58 45.21
CA LEU A 393 17.79 20.12 45.54
C LEU A 393 16.75 19.42 44.62
N GLY A 394 17.02 18.18 44.16
CA GLY A 394 16.07 17.33 43.39
C GLY A 394 15.67 16.07 44.16
N PRO A 395 15.20 14.96 43.53
CA PRO A 395 14.78 14.78 42.13
C PRO A 395 13.39 14.06 41.96
N GLY A 396 12.87 14.05 40.73
CA GLY A 396 12.11 12.91 40.18
C GLY A 396 10.64 12.69 40.55
N VAL A 397 9.73 13.14 39.67
CA VAL A 397 8.57 12.35 39.22
C VAL A 397 8.44 12.56 37.71
N THR A 398 8.41 11.48 36.93
CA THR A 398 8.11 11.53 35.49
C THR A 398 6.61 11.62 35.28
N GLU A 399 6.14 12.72 34.71
CA GLU A 399 4.75 12.86 34.25
C GLU A 399 4.57 12.12 32.90
N PRO A 400 3.45 11.39 32.68
CA PRO A 400 3.25 10.64 31.43
C PRO A 400 3.00 11.58 30.23
N ALA A 401 3.58 11.25 29.08
CA ALA A 401 3.26 11.94 27.83
C ALA A 401 1.82 11.63 27.38
N PRO A 402 1.02 12.62 26.94
CA PRO A 402 -0.34 12.37 26.47
C PRO A 402 -0.36 11.76 25.06
N VAL A 403 -1.21 10.75 24.89
CA VAL A 403 -1.51 10.09 23.60
C VAL A 403 -2.81 10.66 23.04
N GLY A 404 -2.91 10.86 21.72
CA GLY A 404 -4.21 11.07 21.07
C GLY A 404 -4.14 11.63 19.65
N ALA A 405 -4.66 10.86 18.67
CA ALA A 405 -5.12 11.42 17.41
C ALA A 405 -6.39 12.27 17.63
N PRO A 406 -6.68 13.28 16.77
CA PRO A 406 -7.81 14.18 16.99
C PRO A 406 -9.16 13.45 17.00
N MET A 407 -9.95 13.68 18.05
CA MET A 407 -11.25 13.03 18.27
C MET A 407 -12.41 13.77 17.57
N ALA A 408 -12.11 14.89 16.92
CA ALA A 408 -13.07 15.78 16.28
C ALA A 408 -12.47 16.48 15.04
N ASP A 409 -13.33 16.85 14.09
CA ASP A 409 -13.03 17.62 12.88
C ASP A 409 -13.65 19.01 12.92
N ILE A 410 -13.13 19.92 12.09
CA ILE A 410 -13.79 21.18 11.71
C ILE A 410 -14.37 21.04 10.29
N VAL A 411 -15.65 21.36 10.12
CA VAL A 411 -16.31 21.52 8.82
C VAL A 411 -16.63 23.00 8.62
N ILE A 412 -16.20 23.58 7.49
CA ILE A 412 -16.43 24.98 7.13
C ILE A 412 -17.33 25.04 5.90
N LYS A 413 -18.43 25.81 5.97
CA LYS A 413 -19.36 26.05 4.87
C LYS A 413 -19.33 27.53 4.43
N PRO A 414 -19.52 27.82 3.14
CA PRO A 414 -19.75 26.86 2.04
C PRO A 414 -18.50 26.08 1.64
N ARG A 415 -17.31 26.59 1.97
CA ARG A 415 -15.97 26.04 1.74
C ARG A 415 -14.98 26.79 2.63
N ASN A 416 -13.74 26.34 2.76
CA ASN A 416 -12.70 27.02 3.55
C ASN A 416 -12.05 28.24 2.84
N ARG A 417 -12.80 28.94 1.98
CA ARG A 417 -12.34 30.11 1.23
C ARG A 417 -13.47 31.05 0.83
N GLY A 418 -13.22 32.36 0.91
CA GLY A 418 -14.16 33.41 0.51
C GLY A 418 -13.51 34.80 0.45
N LEU A 419 -14.34 35.83 0.45
CA LEU A 419 -13.91 37.24 0.41
C LEU A 419 -13.89 37.89 1.80
N VAL A 420 -13.19 39.03 1.91
CA VAL A 420 -13.32 39.93 3.07
C VAL A 420 -14.78 40.28 3.32
N GLY A 421 -15.24 40.07 4.56
CA GLY A 421 -16.62 40.30 4.98
C GLY A 421 -17.63 39.21 4.57
N GLU A 422 -17.19 38.07 4.01
CA GLU A 422 -18.06 36.91 3.78
C GLU A 422 -18.28 36.13 5.09
N GLU A 423 -19.52 35.67 5.32
CA GLU A 423 -19.90 34.90 6.52
C GLU A 423 -19.74 33.40 6.29
N PHE A 424 -18.99 32.76 7.18
CA PHE A 424 -18.75 31.31 7.19
C PHE A 424 -19.47 30.66 8.35
N GLU A 425 -19.99 29.45 8.14
CA GLU A 425 -20.46 28.57 9.21
C GLU A 425 -19.40 27.52 9.49
N LEU A 426 -18.94 27.44 10.73
CA LEU A 426 -17.92 26.49 11.19
C LEU A 426 -18.55 25.56 12.23
N ALA A 427 -18.44 24.25 12.02
CA ALA A 427 -19.05 23.23 12.86
C ALA A 427 -18.00 22.19 13.30
N VAL A 428 -18.09 21.73 14.54
CA VAL A 428 -17.31 20.57 15.01
C VAL A 428 -18.07 19.28 14.72
N VAL A 429 -17.40 18.28 14.17
CA VAL A 429 -17.93 16.93 13.97
C VAL A 429 -17.12 15.92 14.79
N ALA A 430 -17.78 15.08 15.59
CA ALA A 430 -17.09 14.06 16.37
C ALA A 430 -16.66 12.86 15.49
N ARG A 431 -15.41 12.39 15.64
CA ARG A 431 -14.92 11.13 15.07
C ARG A 431 -15.04 9.93 16.04
N SER A 432 -15.49 10.17 17.26
CA SER A 432 -15.60 9.18 18.34
C SER A 432 -17.06 8.88 18.69
N PRO A 433 -17.40 7.65 19.13
CA PRO A 433 -18.69 7.38 19.77
C PRO A 433 -18.89 8.15 21.10
N ILE A 434 -17.82 8.73 21.67
CA ILE A 434 -17.89 9.65 22.80
C ILE A 434 -18.24 11.05 22.25
N GLY A 435 -19.44 11.54 22.58
CA GLY A 435 -19.93 12.84 22.11
C GLY A 435 -19.15 14.05 22.65
N LEU A 436 -19.42 15.22 22.07
CA LEU A 436 -18.85 16.51 22.47
C LEU A 436 -19.84 17.31 23.32
N ALA A 437 -19.37 17.89 24.42
CA ALA A 437 -20.18 18.73 25.32
C ALA A 437 -20.03 20.22 25.03
N THR A 438 -18.79 20.70 24.82
CA THR A 438 -18.48 22.10 24.58
C THR A 438 -17.34 22.26 23.57
N ALA A 439 -17.29 23.43 22.92
CA ALA A 439 -16.24 23.81 21.98
C ALA A 439 -15.89 25.30 22.18
N GLN A 440 -14.59 25.61 22.11
CA GLN A 440 -14.02 26.95 22.14
C GLN A 440 -13.16 27.16 20.90
N TRP A 441 -13.48 28.18 20.11
CA TRP A 441 -12.87 28.48 18.82
C TRP A 441 -11.93 29.67 18.91
N THR A 442 -10.84 29.64 18.15
CA THR A 442 -10.04 30.81 17.78
C THR A 442 -9.91 30.87 16.27
N PHE A 443 -10.07 32.05 15.65
CA PHE A 443 -10.17 32.18 14.18
C PHE A 443 -8.92 32.75 13.50
N GLY A 444 -7.79 32.80 14.21
CA GLY A 444 -6.50 33.29 13.69
C GLY A 444 -6.39 34.82 13.52
N ASP A 445 -7.50 35.55 13.59
CA ASP A 445 -7.55 37.02 13.46
C ASP A 445 -7.52 37.77 14.80
N GLY A 446 -7.40 37.05 15.91
CA GLY A 446 -7.46 37.56 17.29
C GLY A 446 -8.83 37.46 17.96
N THR A 447 -9.86 37.01 17.24
CA THR A 447 -11.20 36.77 17.79
C THR A 447 -11.43 35.31 18.19
N SER A 448 -12.49 35.06 18.97
CA SER A 448 -12.86 33.75 19.49
C SER A 448 -14.37 33.62 19.67
N ALA A 449 -14.87 32.38 19.68
CA ALA A 449 -16.28 32.06 19.89
C ALA A 449 -16.46 30.75 20.66
N THR A 450 -17.67 30.44 21.09
CA THR A 450 -18.01 29.19 21.78
C THR A 450 -19.30 28.57 21.22
N GLY A 451 -19.39 27.24 21.29
CA GLY A 451 -20.50 26.46 20.74
C GLY A 451 -20.05 25.46 19.67
N LEU A 452 -20.81 24.37 19.48
CA LEU A 452 -20.44 23.31 18.51
C LEU A 452 -20.59 23.75 17.04
N VAL A 453 -21.39 24.79 16.79
CA VAL A 453 -21.50 25.48 15.50
C VAL A 453 -21.40 26.98 15.79
N VAL A 454 -20.55 27.67 15.05
CA VAL A 454 -20.31 29.11 15.15
C VAL A 454 -20.33 29.75 13.77
N ARG A 455 -20.51 31.07 13.72
CA ARG A 455 -20.39 31.86 12.49
C ARG A 455 -19.31 32.90 12.67
N HIS A 456 -18.56 33.15 11.61
CA HIS A 456 -17.45 34.09 11.64
C HIS A 456 -17.28 34.83 10.31
N GLN A 457 -16.76 36.05 10.38
CA GLN A 457 -16.47 36.93 9.25
C GLN A 457 -15.06 37.51 9.44
N TRP A 458 -14.27 37.54 8.38
CA TRP A 458 -12.91 38.08 8.41
C TRP A 458 -12.84 39.46 7.72
N ASP A 459 -12.44 40.48 8.47
CA ASP A 459 -12.34 41.87 8.00
C ASP A 459 -11.09 42.16 7.13
N ARG A 460 -10.22 41.17 6.92
CA ARG A 460 -8.96 41.31 6.17
C ARG A 460 -8.67 40.09 5.33
N ALA A 461 -8.06 40.32 4.16
CA ALA A 461 -7.54 39.24 3.33
C ALA A 461 -6.32 38.60 4.01
N GLY A 462 -6.18 37.29 3.87
CA GLY A 462 -5.14 36.51 4.54
C GLY A 462 -5.50 35.03 4.68
N GLU A 463 -4.54 34.25 5.17
CA GLU A 463 -4.75 32.87 5.58
C GLU A 463 -4.91 32.83 7.10
N PHE A 464 -5.98 32.19 7.57
CA PHE A 464 -6.40 32.19 8.97
C PHE A 464 -6.51 30.76 9.50
N GLN A 465 -5.71 30.45 10.53
CA GLN A 465 -5.80 29.18 11.23
C GLN A 465 -6.93 29.22 12.26
N VAL A 466 -7.98 28.46 11.98
CA VAL A 466 -9.06 28.17 12.91
C VAL A 466 -8.64 26.99 13.80
N ASN A 467 -8.71 27.16 15.11
CA ASN A 467 -8.50 26.09 16.08
C ASN A 467 -9.76 25.90 16.92
N VAL A 468 -10.10 24.66 17.26
CA VAL A 468 -11.16 24.36 18.21
C VAL A 468 -10.68 23.41 19.32
N ALA A 469 -10.72 23.90 20.55
CA ALA A 469 -10.56 23.08 21.75
C ALA A 469 -11.95 22.56 22.16
N THR A 470 -12.07 21.26 22.42
CA THR A 470 -13.36 20.66 22.78
C THR A 470 -13.27 19.82 24.04
N THR A 471 -14.40 19.70 24.74
CA THR A 471 -14.54 18.83 25.91
C THR A 471 -15.53 17.73 25.58
N LEU A 472 -15.15 16.48 25.85
CA LEU A 472 -15.98 15.30 25.66
C LEU A 472 -17.15 15.29 26.67
N THR A 473 -18.22 14.56 26.39
CA THR A 473 -19.36 14.36 27.31
C THR A 473 -18.96 13.68 28.63
N ILE A 474 -17.81 13.01 28.68
CA ILE A 474 -17.19 12.44 29.88
C ILE A 474 -16.35 13.45 30.70
N GLY A 475 -16.35 14.73 30.32
CA GLY A 475 -15.68 15.82 31.06
C GLY A 475 -14.18 15.98 30.78
N LEU A 476 -13.58 15.13 29.93
CA LEU A 476 -12.17 15.23 29.54
C LEU A 476 -11.97 16.17 28.34
N PRO A 477 -10.87 16.94 28.29
CA PRO A 477 -10.49 17.69 27.09
C PRO A 477 -10.09 16.72 25.97
N ALA A 478 -10.55 16.99 24.75
CA ALA A 478 -10.07 16.31 23.55
C ALA A 478 -8.88 17.07 22.93
N PRO A 479 -8.05 16.41 22.08
CA PRO A 479 -7.04 17.11 21.29
C PRO A 479 -7.65 18.23 20.45
N VAL A 480 -6.93 19.35 20.34
CA VAL A 480 -7.36 20.52 19.56
C VAL A 480 -7.40 20.15 18.08
N ALA A 481 -8.54 20.38 17.43
CA ALA A 481 -8.67 20.25 15.99
C ALA A 481 -8.39 21.60 15.30
N THR A 482 -7.83 21.56 14.08
CA THR A 482 -7.39 22.75 13.36
C THR A 482 -7.82 22.71 11.90
N ALA A 483 -8.06 23.88 11.30
CA ALA A 483 -8.40 24.04 9.90
C ALA A 483 -7.93 25.42 9.40
N THR A 484 -7.64 25.51 8.10
CA THR A 484 -7.20 26.76 7.45
C THR A 484 -8.34 27.36 6.63
N VAL A 485 -8.61 28.66 6.80
CA VAL A 485 -9.51 29.46 5.95
C VAL A 485 -8.73 30.52 5.18
N VAL A 486 -8.99 30.65 3.88
CA VAL A 486 -8.33 31.65 3.00
C VAL A 486 -9.31 32.75 2.60
N ILE A 487 -8.94 34.01 2.88
CA ILE A 487 -9.78 35.18 2.63
C ILE A 487 -9.10 36.07 1.59
N GLU A 488 -9.80 36.37 0.51
CA GLU A 488 -9.30 37.19 -0.60
C GLU A 488 -9.84 38.63 -0.54
N PRO A 489 -9.13 39.62 -1.13
CA PRO A 489 -9.64 40.98 -1.28
C PRO A 489 -11.00 41.01 -1.98
N ALA A 490 -11.90 41.89 -1.54
CA ALA A 490 -13.27 41.99 -2.07
C ALA A 490 -13.35 42.36 -3.58
N ASP A 491 -12.24 42.83 -4.17
CA ASP A 491 -12.08 43.18 -5.58
C ASP A 491 -11.36 42.10 -6.41
N ALA A 492 -11.07 40.91 -5.85
CA ALA A 492 -10.39 39.82 -6.54
C ALA A 492 -11.14 39.37 -7.83
N PRO A 493 -10.45 39.17 -8.97
CA PRO A 493 -11.08 38.71 -10.21
C PRO A 493 -11.80 37.36 -10.06
N PRO A 494 -12.92 37.12 -10.76
CA PRO A 494 -13.43 35.77 -10.92
C PRO A 494 -12.44 34.94 -11.75
N ARG A 495 -12.12 33.72 -11.31
CA ARG A 495 -11.24 32.76 -12.00
C ARG A 495 -11.91 31.39 -12.04
N ILE A 496 -12.01 30.80 -13.22
CA ILE A 496 -12.35 29.39 -13.39
C ILE A 496 -11.08 28.59 -13.07
N ALA A 497 -11.15 27.68 -12.10
CA ALA A 497 -10.06 26.77 -11.74
C ALA A 497 -10.12 25.48 -12.58
N GLY A 498 -11.32 24.99 -12.88
CA GLY A 498 -11.53 23.85 -13.77
C GLY A 498 -12.99 23.70 -14.21
N ILE A 499 -13.18 23.04 -15.35
CA ILE A 499 -14.49 22.55 -15.81
C ILE A 499 -14.52 21.04 -15.59
N SER A 500 -15.43 20.60 -14.73
CA SER A 500 -15.66 19.20 -14.40
C SER A 500 -16.76 18.60 -15.29
N VAL A 501 -16.57 17.34 -15.66
CA VAL A 501 -17.45 16.58 -16.56
C VAL A 501 -17.60 15.20 -15.97
N ASP A 502 -18.85 14.80 -15.68
CA ASP A 502 -19.18 13.54 -15.04
C ASP A 502 -20.34 12.86 -15.79
N PRO A 503 -20.15 11.66 -16.39
CA PRO A 503 -18.92 10.89 -16.46
C PRO A 503 -17.88 11.52 -17.41
N GLU A 504 -16.58 11.23 -17.18
CA GLU A 504 -15.48 11.81 -17.97
C GLU A 504 -15.38 11.26 -19.41
N ALA A 505 -15.88 10.04 -19.65
CA ALA A 505 -15.96 9.41 -20.97
C ALA A 505 -17.43 9.05 -21.31
N PRO A 506 -18.29 10.07 -21.58
CA PRO A 506 -19.71 9.86 -21.75
C PRO A 506 -20.07 9.14 -23.06
N ARG A 507 -21.26 8.56 -23.11
CA ARG A 507 -21.85 7.94 -24.30
C ARG A 507 -23.09 8.67 -24.78
N VAL A 508 -23.48 8.37 -26.02
CA VAL A 508 -24.77 8.81 -26.58
C VAL A 508 -25.91 8.42 -25.65
N GLY A 509 -26.79 9.37 -25.35
CA GLY A 509 -27.95 9.17 -24.47
C GLY A 509 -27.67 9.26 -22.97
N GLU A 510 -26.42 9.31 -22.52
CA GLU A 510 -26.10 9.50 -21.09
C GLU A 510 -26.37 10.94 -20.63
N VAL A 511 -26.69 11.10 -19.34
CA VAL A 511 -26.88 12.41 -18.70
C VAL A 511 -25.55 12.85 -18.11
N VAL A 512 -24.88 13.78 -18.77
CA VAL A 512 -23.58 14.33 -18.36
C VAL A 512 -23.80 15.56 -17.48
N ARG A 513 -23.22 15.56 -16.27
CA ARG A 513 -23.17 16.73 -15.39
C ARG A 513 -21.94 17.56 -15.73
N PHE A 514 -22.18 18.85 -15.95
CA PHE A 514 -21.17 19.87 -16.12
C PHE A 514 -21.21 20.81 -14.92
N SER A 515 -20.07 21.01 -14.29
CA SER A 515 -19.89 22.00 -13.22
C SER A 515 -18.52 22.66 -13.37
N ALA A 516 -18.30 23.78 -12.70
CA ALA A 516 -16.98 24.38 -12.66
C ALA A 516 -16.65 24.91 -11.27
N GLU A 517 -15.39 24.77 -10.90
CA GLU A 517 -14.86 25.41 -9.72
C GLU A 517 -14.49 26.86 -10.07
N VAL A 518 -15.11 27.81 -9.39
CA VAL A 518 -14.83 29.24 -9.57
C VAL A 518 -14.39 29.87 -8.25
N THR A 519 -13.41 30.75 -8.40
CA THR A 519 -12.49 31.24 -7.38
C THR A 519 -12.34 32.76 -7.51
N GLY A 520 -11.95 33.47 -6.44
CA GLY A 520 -12.06 34.92 -6.38
C GLY A 520 -13.50 35.39 -6.22
N ARG A 521 -13.85 36.58 -6.74
CA ARG A 521 -15.21 37.13 -6.60
C ARG A 521 -16.26 36.21 -7.22
N SER A 522 -17.28 35.85 -6.42
CA SER A 522 -18.44 35.08 -6.84
C SER A 522 -19.09 35.69 -8.10
N PRO A 523 -19.29 34.91 -9.19
CA PRO A 523 -19.91 35.45 -10.39
C PRO A 523 -21.40 35.72 -10.24
N ASP A 524 -21.80 36.92 -10.66
CA ASP A 524 -23.21 37.33 -10.76
C ASP A 524 -23.90 36.66 -11.96
N ARG A 525 -23.13 36.19 -12.94
CA ARG A 525 -23.64 35.58 -14.19
C ARG A 525 -22.74 34.45 -14.69
N TRP A 526 -23.37 33.35 -15.08
CA TRP A 526 -22.75 32.17 -15.68
C TRP A 526 -23.33 31.97 -17.08
N GLU A 527 -22.51 31.54 -18.04
CA GLU A 527 -22.90 31.25 -19.41
C GLU A 527 -22.13 30.03 -19.91
N TRP A 528 -22.81 28.89 -19.92
CA TRP A 528 -22.33 27.65 -20.55
C TRP A 528 -22.77 27.61 -22.01
N ALA A 529 -21.89 27.14 -22.89
CA ALA A 529 -22.20 26.87 -24.28
C ALA A 529 -21.58 25.53 -24.75
N VAL A 530 -22.33 24.76 -25.54
CA VAL A 530 -21.92 23.48 -26.13
C VAL A 530 -21.82 23.66 -27.64
N GLN A 531 -20.62 23.42 -28.21
CA GLN A 531 -20.28 23.73 -29.62
C GLN A 531 -20.56 25.18 -30.04
N GLY A 532 -20.54 26.12 -29.08
CA GLY A 532 -20.83 27.54 -29.30
C GLY A 532 -22.29 27.94 -29.05
N GLU A 533 -23.21 26.98 -28.98
CA GLU A 533 -24.63 27.24 -28.70
C GLU A 533 -24.90 27.38 -27.19
N PRO A 534 -25.65 28.39 -26.72
CA PRO A 534 -25.98 28.56 -25.30
C PRO A 534 -26.69 27.32 -24.71
N ALA A 535 -26.18 26.81 -23.60
CA ALA A 535 -26.63 25.57 -22.97
C ALA A 535 -27.20 25.74 -21.55
N SER A 536 -26.65 26.66 -20.75
CA SER A 536 -27.14 26.95 -19.39
C SER A 536 -26.62 28.28 -18.86
N SER A 537 -27.35 28.87 -17.90
CA SER A 537 -26.90 30.03 -17.11
C SER A 537 -26.76 29.73 -15.60
N ALA A 538 -26.79 28.46 -15.21
CA ALA A 538 -26.59 28.01 -13.83
C ALA A 538 -25.11 27.64 -13.57
N PRO A 539 -24.62 27.63 -12.31
CA PRO A 539 -23.25 27.23 -11.98
C PRO A 539 -22.90 25.79 -12.38
N GLU A 540 -23.91 24.93 -12.43
CA GLU A 540 -23.83 23.58 -13.00
C GLU A 540 -25.08 23.27 -13.82
N PHE A 541 -24.97 22.32 -14.75
CA PHE A 541 -26.11 21.85 -15.53
C PHE A 541 -25.94 20.39 -15.97
N ARG A 542 -27.02 19.83 -16.52
CA ARG A 542 -27.04 18.49 -17.11
C ARG A 542 -27.27 18.59 -18.60
N HIS A 543 -26.59 17.77 -19.38
CA HIS A 543 -26.71 17.73 -20.84
C HIS A 543 -26.64 16.28 -21.34
N THR A 544 -27.31 15.99 -22.45
CA THR A 544 -27.29 14.67 -23.09
C THR A 544 -26.97 14.83 -24.56
N PHE A 545 -25.95 14.10 -25.02
CA PHE A 545 -25.49 14.14 -26.40
C PHE A 545 -26.23 13.10 -27.23
N ALA A 546 -26.83 13.53 -28.34
CA ALA A 546 -27.65 12.68 -29.22
C ALA A 546 -26.83 11.91 -30.29
N ALA A 547 -25.54 12.21 -30.43
CA ALA A 547 -24.66 11.59 -31.43
C ALA A 547 -23.23 11.42 -30.85
N PRO A 548 -22.44 10.46 -31.35
CA PRO A 548 -21.05 10.31 -30.95
C PRO A 548 -20.19 11.38 -31.63
N GLY A 549 -19.11 11.80 -30.97
CA GLY A 549 -18.20 12.82 -31.49
C GLY A 549 -17.54 13.66 -30.39
N THR A 550 -16.66 14.58 -30.77
CA THR A 550 -16.01 15.50 -29.82
C THR A 550 -16.72 16.85 -29.76
N TYR A 551 -17.17 17.20 -28.57
CA TYR A 551 -17.91 18.42 -28.26
C TYR A 551 -17.03 19.39 -27.47
N THR A 552 -17.01 20.66 -27.87
CA THR A 552 -16.37 21.73 -27.11
C THR A 552 -17.39 22.33 -26.15
N VAL A 553 -17.16 22.19 -24.85
CA VAL A 553 -17.97 22.82 -23.81
C VAL A 553 -17.21 24.01 -23.28
N SER A 554 -17.80 25.20 -23.32
CA SER A 554 -17.20 26.42 -22.79
C SER A 554 -18.06 27.03 -21.70
N LEU A 555 -17.40 27.64 -20.73
CA LEU A 555 -18.00 28.41 -19.65
C LEU A 555 -17.40 29.81 -19.70
N ALA A 556 -18.26 30.82 -19.75
CA ALA A 556 -17.90 32.17 -19.35
C ALA A 556 -18.59 32.54 -18.03
N VAL A 557 -17.86 33.18 -17.13
CA VAL A 557 -18.41 33.75 -15.89
C VAL A 557 -18.11 35.23 -15.81
N THR A 558 -19.04 35.98 -15.23
CA THR A 558 -18.95 37.43 -15.08
C THR A 558 -19.27 37.85 -13.65
N ALA A 559 -18.40 38.67 -13.07
CA ALA A 559 -18.57 39.30 -11.77
C ALA A 559 -18.35 40.82 -11.93
N GLY A 560 -19.40 41.61 -11.75
CA GLY A 560 -19.43 43.03 -12.10
C GLY A 560 -19.01 43.27 -13.56
N ALA A 561 -17.99 44.11 -13.76
CA ALA A 561 -17.43 44.40 -15.09
C ALA A 561 -16.41 43.35 -15.60
N MET A 562 -16.07 42.33 -14.80
CA MET A 562 -15.01 41.38 -15.09
C MET A 562 -15.59 40.11 -15.69
N ARG A 563 -14.99 39.62 -16.79
CA ARG A 563 -15.41 38.39 -17.48
C ARG A 563 -14.20 37.51 -17.75
N VAL A 564 -14.32 36.21 -17.43
CA VAL A 564 -13.36 35.18 -17.81
C VAL A 564 -14.07 34.02 -18.50
N GLN A 565 -13.37 33.33 -19.40
CA GLN A 565 -13.90 32.21 -20.17
C GLN A 565 -12.88 31.08 -20.28
N GLN A 566 -13.34 29.84 -20.22
CA GLN A 566 -12.55 28.62 -20.37
C GLN A 566 -13.34 27.59 -21.18
N SER A 567 -12.64 26.66 -21.84
CA SER A 567 -13.25 25.57 -22.61
C SER A 567 -12.61 24.22 -22.29
N ARG A 568 -13.38 23.15 -22.41
CA ARG A 568 -12.96 21.75 -22.28
C ARG A 568 -13.53 20.94 -23.45
N GLN A 569 -12.74 20.05 -24.04
CA GLN A 569 -13.23 19.06 -25.01
C GLN A 569 -13.79 17.84 -24.28
N VAL A 570 -14.89 17.29 -24.82
CA VAL A 570 -15.58 16.09 -24.32
C VAL A 570 -15.81 15.16 -25.50
N THR A 571 -15.26 13.95 -25.45
CA THR A 571 -15.47 12.95 -26.51
C THR A 571 -16.57 11.98 -26.08
N VAL A 572 -17.66 11.97 -26.85
CA VAL A 572 -18.83 11.14 -26.64
C VAL A 572 -18.69 9.88 -27.50
N ALA A 573 -18.66 8.71 -26.87
CA ALA A 573 -18.60 7.42 -27.55
C ALA A 573 -19.99 6.97 -28.04
N PRO A 574 -20.08 6.14 -29.10
CA PRO A 574 -21.35 5.57 -29.52
C PRO A 574 -21.98 4.71 -28.43
N GLU A 575 -23.30 4.57 -28.53
CA GLU A 575 -24.07 3.65 -27.70
C GLU A 575 -23.56 2.20 -27.89
N PRO A 576 -23.42 1.40 -26.82
CA PRO A 576 -22.99 0.01 -26.95
C PRO A 576 -24.03 -0.82 -27.73
N PRO A 577 -23.60 -1.84 -28.50
CA PRO A 577 -24.52 -2.76 -29.14
C PRO A 577 -25.41 -3.45 -28.08
N PRO A 578 -26.68 -3.78 -28.41
CA PRO A 578 -27.52 -4.56 -27.53
C PRO A 578 -26.90 -5.94 -27.28
N VAL A 579 -26.96 -6.41 -26.04
CA VAL A 579 -26.38 -7.68 -25.59
C VAL A 579 -27.48 -8.70 -25.30
N GLY A 580 -27.35 -9.90 -25.85
CA GLY A 580 -28.23 -11.04 -25.64
C GLY A 580 -27.49 -12.30 -25.14
N CYS A 581 -28.26 -13.32 -24.78
CA CYS A 581 -27.72 -14.59 -24.30
C CYS A 581 -26.86 -15.30 -25.36
N GLY A 582 -25.67 -15.72 -24.97
CA GLY A 582 -24.68 -16.39 -25.82
C GLY A 582 -23.68 -15.46 -26.50
N ASP A 583 -23.81 -14.14 -26.35
CA ASP A 583 -22.95 -13.17 -27.02
C ASP A 583 -21.47 -13.26 -26.57
N VAL A 584 -20.58 -12.99 -27.53
CA VAL A 584 -19.13 -12.87 -27.31
C VAL A 584 -18.74 -11.39 -27.36
N LEU A 585 -18.51 -10.81 -26.19
CA LEU A 585 -18.14 -9.41 -26.00
C LEU A 585 -16.66 -9.21 -26.34
N VAL A 586 -16.43 -8.44 -27.39
CA VAL A 586 -15.11 -7.94 -27.83
C VAL A 586 -14.93 -6.44 -27.62
N ALA A 587 -15.93 -5.77 -27.04
CA ALA A 587 -15.95 -4.37 -26.67
C ALA A 587 -16.81 -4.18 -25.41
N SER A 588 -16.62 -3.07 -24.69
CA SER A 588 -17.40 -2.74 -23.49
C SER A 588 -18.89 -2.59 -23.79
N ALA A 589 -19.73 -3.11 -22.90
CA ALA A 589 -21.18 -3.15 -23.06
C ALA A 589 -21.92 -2.86 -21.75
N VAL A 590 -23.17 -2.42 -21.89
CA VAL A 590 -24.10 -2.17 -20.77
C VAL A 590 -25.36 -3.00 -21.01
N LEU A 591 -25.76 -3.82 -20.05
CA LEU A 591 -27.01 -4.58 -20.11
C LEU A 591 -28.20 -3.64 -19.82
N LYS A 592 -29.28 -3.76 -20.60
CA LYS A 592 -30.47 -2.88 -20.56
C LYS A 592 -31.77 -3.56 -20.13
N SER A 593 -31.70 -4.88 -19.90
CA SER A 593 -32.83 -5.72 -19.53
C SER A 593 -32.31 -7.02 -18.95
N ASP A 594 -33.08 -7.64 -18.05
CA ASP A 594 -32.74 -8.95 -17.50
C ASP A 594 -32.67 -10.02 -18.62
N LEU A 595 -31.65 -10.88 -18.53
CA LEU A 595 -31.43 -12.00 -19.44
C LEU A 595 -31.82 -13.31 -18.76
N VAL A 596 -32.70 -14.08 -19.41
CA VAL A 596 -33.04 -15.46 -19.02
C VAL A 596 -32.51 -16.39 -20.10
N CYS A 597 -31.32 -16.94 -19.87
CA CYS A 597 -30.56 -17.66 -20.89
C CYS A 597 -30.89 -19.17 -20.88
N PRO A 598 -31.39 -19.74 -22.00
CA PRO A 598 -31.65 -21.17 -22.12
C PRO A 598 -30.41 -21.98 -22.53
N GLN A 599 -29.32 -21.28 -22.89
CA GLN A 599 -28.03 -21.86 -23.29
C GLN A 599 -27.13 -22.09 -22.07
N GLU A 600 -26.10 -22.92 -22.24
CA GLU A 600 -25.13 -23.19 -21.15
C GLU A 600 -24.39 -21.92 -20.70
N ILE A 601 -24.02 -21.04 -21.64
CA ILE A 601 -23.28 -19.81 -21.33
C ILE A 601 -24.19 -18.59 -21.49
N GLY A 602 -24.26 -17.75 -20.45
CA GLY A 602 -24.99 -16.49 -20.47
C GLY A 602 -24.30 -15.45 -21.36
N LEU A 603 -23.06 -15.08 -21.04
CA LEU A 603 -22.20 -14.20 -21.84
C LEU A 603 -20.74 -14.66 -21.81
N THR A 604 -19.99 -14.39 -22.89
CA THR A 604 -18.53 -14.58 -22.94
C THR A 604 -17.82 -13.24 -23.15
N ILE A 605 -16.79 -12.95 -22.36
CA ILE A 605 -15.83 -11.86 -22.62
C ILE A 605 -14.53 -12.48 -23.15
N ALA A 606 -14.13 -12.09 -24.36
CA ALA A 606 -13.04 -12.72 -25.10
C ALA A 606 -11.95 -11.74 -25.61
N ALA A 607 -11.99 -10.48 -25.19
CA ALA A 607 -11.03 -9.46 -25.57
C ALA A 607 -10.55 -8.60 -24.38
N ASP A 608 -9.37 -8.00 -24.53
CA ASP A 608 -8.75 -7.15 -23.53
C ASP A 608 -9.50 -5.80 -23.36
N ASN A 609 -9.44 -5.21 -22.17
CA ASN A 609 -9.99 -3.89 -21.82
C ASN A 609 -11.54 -3.78 -21.94
N VAL A 610 -12.26 -4.89 -21.86
CA VAL A 610 -13.73 -4.92 -21.89
C VAL A 610 -14.33 -4.64 -20.52
N THR A 611 -15.23 -3.66 -20.43
CA THR A 611 -16.12 -3.44 -19.28
C THR A 611 -17.53 -3.94 -19.61
N LEU A 612 -18.04 -4.88 -18.83
CA LEU A 612 -19.44 -5.28 -18.80
C LEU A 612 -20.11 -4.66 -17.57
N ASP A 613 -20.93 -3.65 -17.80
CA ASP A 613 -21.85 -3.11 -16.80
C ASP A 613 -23.18 -3.85 -16.90
N LEU A 614 -23.65 -4.49 -15.84
CA LEU A 614 -24.93 -5.19 -15.84
C LEU A 614 -26.12 -4.23 -15.63
N GLY A 615 -25.90 -2.92 -15.40
CA GLY A 615 -26.96 -1.91 -15.37
C GLY A 615 -28.01 -2.07 -14.26
N GLY A 616 -27.71 -2.86 -13.23
CA GLY A 616 -28.66 -3.31 -12.20
C GLY A 616 -29.47 -4.57 -12.57
N HIS A 617 -29.34 -5.05 -13.81
CA HIS A 617 -30.07 -6.20 -14.33
C HIS A 617 -29.51 -7.54 -13.87
N SER A 618 -30.29 -8.60 -14.12
CA SER A 618 -29.89 -9.97 -13.83
C SER A 618 -29.60 -10.81 -15.08
N ILE A 619 -28.61 -11.69 -15.00
CA ILE A 619 -28.40 -12.79 -15.94
C ILE A 619 -28.73 -14.07 -15.18
N THR A 620 -29.67 -14.86 -15.71
CA THR A 620 -30.23 -16.05 -15.06
C THR A 620 -30.34 -17.21 -16.04
N THR A 621 -30.49 -18.44 -15.55
CA THR A 621 -30.91 -19.59 -16.37
C THR A 621 -31.94 -20.43 -15.64
N GLY A 622 -32.92 -20.95 -16.38
CA GLY A 622 -33.90 -21.92 -15.87
C GLY A 622 -33.47 -23.38 -16.00
N ASN A 623 -32.40 -23.66 -16.76
CA ASN A 623 -31.97 -25.03 -17.11
C ASN A 623 -30.44 -25.18 -16.98
N PRO A 624 -29.86 -25.07 -15.77
CA PRO A 624 -28.41 -25.16 -15.60
C PRO A 624 -27.87 -26.56 -15.93
N THR A 625 -26.94 -26.63 -16.89
CA THR A 625 -26.13 -27.82 -17.15
C THR A 625 -24.88 -27.84 -16.26
N GLU A 626 -24.17 -28.97 -16.20
CA GLU A 626 -22.89 -29.11 -15.48
C GLU A 626 -21.82 -28.09 -15.91
N ASN A 627 -21.83 -27.68 -17.18
CA ASN A 627 -20.87 -26.74 -17.76
C ASN A 627 -21.41 -25.30 -17.82
N SER A 628 -22.60 -25.05 -17.27
CA SER A 628 -23.27 -23.76 -17.41
C SER A 628 -22.55 -22.64 -16.63
N ALA A 629 -22.37 -21.49 -17.30
CA ALA A 629 -21.64 -20.34 -16.79
C ALA A 629 -22.36 -19.03 -17.13
N GLY A 630 -22.73 -18.23 -16.12
CA GLY A 630 -23.47 -16.98 -16.35
C GLY A 630 -22.64 -15.93 -17.09
N ILE A 631 -21.41 -15.68 -16.62
CA ILE A 631 -20.40 -14.92 -17.37
C ILE A 631 -19.10 -15.73 -17.43
N LYS A 632 -18.57 -15.92 -18.63
CA LYS A 632 -17.29 -16.57 -18.89
C LYS A 632 -16.27 -15.54 -19.38
N VAL A 633 -15.12 -15.42 -18.73
CA VAL A 633 -13.99 -14.61 -19.23
C VAL A 633 -12.89 -15.58 -19.66
N ALA A 634 -12.73 -15.73 -20.97
CA ALA A 634 -11.79 -16.68 -21.58
C ALA A 634 -11.55 -16.33 -23.05
N GLY A 635 -10.32 -16.54 -23.53
CA GLY A 635 -9.94 -16.38 -24.92
C GLY A 635 -8.88 -17.41 -25.35
N PRO A 636 -8.50 -17.42 -26.65
CA PRO A 636 -7.40 -18.25 -27.15
C PRO A 636 -6.02 -17.79 -26.64
N ALA A 637 -5.93 -16.54 -26.16
CA ALA A 637 -4.80 -15.98 -25.44
C ALA A 637 -5.29 -15.43 -24.08
N VAL A 638 -4.35 -15.02 -23.22
CA VAL A 638 -4.69 -14.43 -21.91
C VAL A 638 -5.49 -13.14 -22.09
N VAL A 639 -6.69 -13.09 -21.52
CA VAL A 639 -7.60 -11.92 -21.55
C VAL A 639 -7.26 -10.96 -20.41
N ARG A 640 -7.12 -9.66 -20.70
CA ARG A 640 -6.63 -8.65 -19.75
C ARG A 640 -7.60 -7.52 -19.46
N ASN A 641 -7.43 -6.90 -18.28
CA ASN A 641 -8.08 -5.63 -17.92
C ASN A 641 -9.62 -5.63 -18.03
N THR A 642 -10.24 -6.78 -17.75
CA THR A 642 -11.71 -6.92 -17.80
C THR A 642 -12.35 -6.34 -16.55
N THR A 643 -13.47 -5.62 -16.69
CA THR A 643 -14.30 -5.17 -15.56
C THR A 643 -15.72 -5.74 -15.71
N ILE A 644 -16.28 -6.30 -14.63
CA ILE A 644 -17.68 -6.75 -14.56
C ILE A 644 -18.32 -6.04 -13.36
N LYS A 645 -19.44 -5.33 -13.53
CA LYS A 645 -20.02 -4.56 -12.42
C LYS A 645 -21.54 -4.41 -12.42
N ASN A 646 -22.08 -3.96 -11.29
CA ASN A 646 -23.44 -3.41 -11.12
C ASN A 646 -24.58 -4.35 -11.56
N GLY A 647 -24.83 -5.46 -10.87
CA GLY A 647 -26.01 -6.29 -11.17
C GLY A 647 -25.96 -7.67 -10.52
N SER A 648 -26.54 -8.67 -11.15
CA SER A 648 -26.51 -10.03 -10.60
C SER A 648 -26.45 -11.16 -11.64
N VAL A 649 -25.83 -12.27 -11.24
CA VAL A 649 -25.72 -13.49 -12.04
C VAL A 649 -26.16 -14.67 -11.17
N ARG A 650 -27.21 -15.38 -11.58
CA ARG A 650 -27.88 -16.37 -10.71
C ARG A 650 -28.23 -17.65 -11.46
N ASP A 651 -28.39 -18.72 -10.69
CA ASP A 651 -28.98 -19.99 -11.11
C ASP A 651 -28.15 -20.83 -12.12
N PHE A 652 -27.02 -20.33 -12.59
CA PHE A 652 -25.99 -21.10 -13.30
C PHE A 652 -25.16 -21.98 -12.34
N THR A 653 -24.63 -23.09 -12.86
CA THR A 653 -23.69 -23.96 -12.10
C THR A 653 -22.39 -23.23 -11.77
N SER A 654 -21.91 -22.35 -12.66
CA SER A 654 -20.88 -21.34 -12.37
C SER A 654 -21.45 -19.94 -12.54
N GLY A 655 -21.37 -19.09 -11.52
CA GLY A 655 -21.82 -17.69 -11.64
C GLY A 655 -20.91 -16.91 -12.60
N ILE A 656 -19.64 -16.75 -12.21
CA ILE A 656 -18.57 -16.23 -13.06
C ILE A 656 -17.46 -17.27 -13.20
N ALA A 657 -17.02 -17.54 -14.43
CA ALA A 657 -15.93 -18.46 -14.74
C ALA A 657 -14.78 -17.73 -15.44
N LEU A 658 -13.62 -17.66 -14.80
CA LEU A 658 -12.40 -17.03 -15.30
C LEU A 658 -11.39 -18.10 -15.72
N SER A 659 -10.78 -17.98 -16.89
CA SER A 659 -9.77 -18.93 -17.37
C SER A 659 -8.72 -18.25 -18.24
N ASN A 660 -7.44 -18.34 -17.83
CA ASN A 660 -6.31 -17.67 -18.46
C ASN A 660 -6.53 -16.15 -18.56
N VAL A 661 -6.56 -15.45 -17.42
CA VAL A 661 -6.88 -14.01 -17.34
C VAL A 661 -5.87 -13.23 -16.50
N ALA A 662 -5.79 -11.91 -16.72
CA ALA A 662 -5.01 -11.02 -15.85
C ALA A 662 -5.70 -9.67 -15.63
N GLY A 663 -5.69 -9.16 -14.39
CA GLY A 663 -6.24 -7.83 -14.08
C GLY A 663 -7.77 -7.75 -14.22
N VAL A 664 -8.50 -8.74 -13.70
CA VAL A 664 -9.96 -8.76 -13.74
C VAL A 664 -10.55 -8.08 -12.51
N LYS A 665 -11.42 -7.10 -12.70
CA LYS A 665 -12.15 -6.39 -11.65
C LYS A 665 -13.62 -6.80 -11.65
N ILE A 666 -14.16 -7.17 -10.49
CA ILE A 666 -15.57 -7.51 -10.30
C ILE A 666 -16.11 -6.66 -9.15
N SER A 667 -17.11 -5.80 -9.35
CA SER A 667 -17.64 -4.99 -8.24
C SER A 667 -19.14 -4.73 -8.27
N HIS A 668 -19.78 -4.64 -7.11
CA HIS A 668 -21.24 -4.44 -6.99
C HIS A 668 -22.05 -5.53 -7.72
N VAL A 669 -21.59 -6.79 -7.65
CA VAL A 669 -22.24 -7.95 -8.28
C VAL A 669 -22.78 -8.92 -7.24
N GLY A 670 -24.06 -9.29 -7.37
CA GLY A 670 -24.69 -10.38 -6.62
C GLY A 670 -24.62 -11.69 -7.39
N LEU A 671 -23.92 -12.69 -6.86
CA LEU A 671 -23.75 -14.02 -7.43
C LEU A 671 -24.50 -15.06 -6.62
N SER A 672 -25.28 -15.91 -7.29
CA SER A 672 -25.99 -17.01 -6.64
C SER A 672 -25.93 -18.28 -7.51
N ALA A 673 -24.91 -19.12 -7.32
CA ALA A 673 -24.81 -20.38 -8.06
C ALA A 673 -25.88 -21.40 -7.63
N SER A 674 -26.45 -22.10 -8.60
CA SER A 674 -27.45 -23.16 -8.36
C SER A 674 -26.84 -24.42 -7.75
N GLN A 675 -27.71 -25.31 -7.28
CA GLN A 675 -27.31 -26.69 -6.98
C GLN A 675 -27.21 -27.49 -8.28
N PRO A 676 -26.27 -28.46 -8.37
CA PRO A 676 -26.02 -29.21 -9.60
C PRO A 676 -27.16 -30.17 -9.95
N ILE A 677 -27.36 -30.40 -11.25
CA ILE A 677 -28.14 -31.54 -11.74
C ILE A 677 -27.21 -32.76 -11.83
N GLY A 678 -27.30 -33.69 -10.87
CA GLY A 678 -26.46 -34.90 -10.82
C GLY A 678 -25.46 -34.90 -9.65
N SER A 679 -25.02 -36.09 -9.23
CA SER A 679 -24.58 -36.33 -7.85
C SER A 679 -23.09 -36.06 -7.52
N LEU A 680 -22.28 -35.43 -8.38
CA LEU A 680 -20.81 -35.42 -8.18
C LEU A 680 -20.01 -34.12 -8.36
N TYR A 681 -20.55 -33.01 -8.89
CA TYR A 681 -19.77 -31.77 -9.06
C TYR A 681 -20.48 -30.52 -8.55
N LYS A 682 -19.85 -29.81 -7.62
CA LYS A 682 -20.42 -28.70 -6.84
C LYS A 682 -20.54 -27.41 -7.67
N GLY A 683 -21.71 -26.75 -7.63
CA GLY A 683 -21.92 -25.43 -8.23
C GLY A 683 -21.16 -24.34 -7.46
N VAL A 684 -20.52 -23.41 -8.16
CA VAL A 684 -19.57 -22.43 -7.60
C VAL A 684 -19.92 -21.01 -8.05
N ALA A 685 -20.04 -20.07 -7.12
CA ALA A 685 -20.38 -18.69 -7.48
C ALA A 685 -19.29 -18.01 -8.34
N ILE A 686 -18.01 -18.20 -7.98
CA ILE A 686 -16.85 -17.78 -8.80
C ILE A 686 -15.83 -18.90 -8.95
N ARG A 687 -15.47 -19.23 -10.20
CA ARG A 687 -14.33 -20.10 -10.51
C ARG A 687 -13.22 -19.29 -11.19
N ALA A 688 -11.97 -19.48 -10.79
CA ALA A 688 -10.81 -18.92 -11.46
C ALA A 688 -9.71 -19.96 -11.64
N ALA A 689 -9.17 -20.08 -12.85
CA ALA A 689 -8.04 -20.95 -13.19
C ALA A 689 -7.01 -20.18 -14.02
N ASN A 690 -5.73 -20.21 -13.60
CA ASN A 690 -4.65 -19.40 -14.17
C ASN A 690 -5.06 -17.92 -14.33
N ALA A 691 -5.47 -17.30 -13.22
CA ALA A 691 -6.01 -15.95 -13.18
C ALA A 691 -5.15 -15.04 -12.28
N GLN A 692 -4.48 -14.03 -12.84
CA GLN A 692 -3.57 -13.14 -12.11
C GLN A 692 -4.25 -11.81 -11.75
N GLY A 693 -3.96 -11.25 -10.57
CA GLY A 693 -4.44 -9.93 -10.16
C GLY A 693 -5.97 -9.76 -10.27
N VAL A 694 -6.75 -10.75 -9.83
CA VAL A 694 -8.22 -10.65 -9.80
C VAL A 694 -8.65 -9.94 -8.52
N SER A 695 -9.44 -8.87 -8.64
CA SER A 695 -10.02 -8.13 -7.50
C SER A 695 -11.54 -8.16 -7.54
N ILE A 696 -12.17 -8.63 -6.46
CA ILE A 696 -13.62 -8.68 -6.28
C ILE A 696 -13.98 -7.76 -5.11
N SER A 697 -14.77 -6.71 -5.30
CA SER A 697 -15.19 -5.78 -4.24
C SER A 697 -16.70 -5.62 -4.16
N ASP A 698 -17.23 -5.21 -3.01
CA ASP A 698 -18.64 -4.80 -2.84
C ASP A 698 -19.65 -5.86 -3.34
N ALA A 699 -19.26 -7.14 -3.29
CA ALA A 699 -19.96 -8.24 -3.92
C ALA A 699 -20.75 -9.07 -2.89
N SER A 700 -21.83 -9.71 -3.35
CA SER A 700 -22.52 -10.75 -2.58
C SER A 700 -22.30 -12.08 -3.28
N ILE A 701 -21.49 -12.96 -2.70
CA ILE A 701 -21.02 -14.21 -3.29
C ILE A 701 -21.70 -15.36 -2.56
N GLY A 702 -22.71 -15.96 -3.18
CA GLY A 702 -23.51 -17.04 -2.59
C GLY A 702 -23.74 -18.23 -3.51
N GLY A 703 -24.10 -19.38 -2.94
CA GLY A 703 -24.51 -20.56 -3.71
C GLY A 703 -24.32 -21.88 -2.97
N HIS A 704 -24.16 -22.96 -3.73
CA HIS A 704 -23.76 -24.26 -3.18
C HIS A 704 -22.33 -24.19 -2.62
N ALA A 705 -21.36 -23.71 -3.43
CA ALA A 705 -20.01 -23.32 -3.02
C ALA A 705 -19.76 -21.85 -3.38
N ALA A 706 -18.99 -21.13 -2.56
CA ALA A 706 -18.74 -19.71 -2.79
C ALA A 706 -17.69 -19.50 -3.89
N PHE A 707 -16.51 -20.12 -3.77
CA PHE A 707 -15.45 -19.94 -4.76
C PHE A 707 -14.53 -21.15 -4.94
N THR A 708 -13.87 -21.21 -6.09
CA THR A 708 -12.77 -22.14 -6.35
C THR A 708 -11.73 -21.44 -7.21
N PHE A 709 -10.58 -21.15 -6.62
CA PHE A 709 -9.43 -20.54 -7.28
C PHE A 709 -8.32 -21.58 -7.37
N GLN A 710 -7.78 -21.79 -8.57
CA GLN A 710 -6.86 -22.89 -8.85
C GLN A 710 -5.80 -22.52 -9.89
N ASP A 711 -4.81 -23.38 -10.06
CA ASP A 711 -3.80 -23.36 -11.11
C ASP A 711 -3.03 -22.02 -11.16
N SER A 712 -2.33 -21.74 -10.06
CA SER A 712 -1.55 -20.52 -9.83
C SER A 712 -2.36 -19.21 -9.89
N SER A 713 -3.62 -19.21 -9.45
CA SER A 713 -4.44 -17.98 -9.44
C SER A 713 -4.12 -17.07 -8.25
N GLU A 714 -4.15 -15.76 -8.47
CA GLU A 714 -4.06 -14.72 -7.45
C GLU A 714 -5.38 -13.94 -7.41
N VAL A 715 -6.13 -14.08 -6.30
CA VAL A 715 -7.46 -13.48 -6.15
C VAL A 715 -7.59 -12.79 -4.81
N THR A 716 -8.04 -11.53 -4.84
CA THR A 716 -8.42 -10.74 -3.67
C THR A 716 -9.92 -10.48 -3.67
N ILE A 717 -10.60 -10.84 -2.59
CA ILE A 717 -11.98 -10.43 -2.28
C ILE A 717 -11.89 -9.33 -1.21
N SER A 718 -12.57 -8.20 -1.38
CA SER A 718 -12.63 -7.14 -0.37
C SER A 718 -14.06 -6.63 -0.16
N ASP A 719 -14.35 -6.13 1.05
CA ASP A 719 -15.57 -5.36 1.35
C ASP A 719 -16.88 -6.07 0.93
N SER A 720 -16.87 -7.41 0.97
CA SER A 720 -17.87 -8.28 0.35
C SER A 720 -18.57 -9.18 1.37
N LYS A 721 -19.71 -9.75 0.97
CA LYS A 721 -20.42 -10.81 1.70
C LYS A 721 -20.21 -12.15 1.00
N VAL A 722 -19.71 -13.16 1.69
CA VAL A 722 -19.37 -14.47 1.13
C VAL A 722 -20.04 -15.56 1.95
N GLU A 723 -20.96 -16.32 1.37
CA GLU A 723 -21.80 -17.29 2.09
C GLU A 723 -21.96 -18.60 1.30
N ASP A 724 -22.05 -19.75 2.00
CA ASP A 724 -22.41 -21.04 1.38
C ASP A 724 -23.68 -21.64 2.01
N ARG A 725 -24.37 -22.48 1.24
CA ARG A 725 -25.63 -23.14 1.65
C ARG A 725 -25.51 -24.64 1.85
N ALA A 726 -24.39 -25.25 1.46
CA ALA A 726 -24.27 -26.70 1.30
C ALA A 726 -22.95 -27.31 1.84
N ALA A 727 -22.31 -26.62 2.79
CA ALA A 727 -21.05 -27.04 3.41
C ALA A 727 -19.91 -27.36 2.42
N ALA A 728 -19.84 -26.61 1.32
CA ALA A 728 -18.86 -26.82 0.27
C ALA A 728 -17.59 -25.97 0.45
N GLY A 729 -17.73 -24.83 1.12
CA GLY A 729 -16.65 -23.88 1.40
C GLY A 729 -16.17 -23.06 0.20
N GLY A 730 -15.06 -22.37 0.42
CA GLY A 730 -14.19 -21.82 -0.62
C GLY A 730 -12.92 -22.66 -0.76
N LYS A 731 -12.37 -22.76 -1.97
CA LYS A 731 -11.17 -23.58 -2.25
C LYS A 731 -10.06 -22.78 -2.92
N CYS A 732 -8.84 -22.94 -2.42
CA CYS A 732 -7.63 -22.25 -2.85
C CYS A 732 -6.54 -23.26 -3.27
N LEU A 733 -6.57 -23.74 -4.52
CA LEU A 733 -5.89 -24.97 -4.94
C LEU A 733 -4.65 -24.68 -5.80
N ASN A 734 -3.71 -25.62 -5.87
CA ASN A 734 -2.61 -25.66 -6.84
C ASN A 734 -1.83 -24.33 -6.98
N ARG A 735 -0.96 -24.00 -6.02
CA ARG A 735 -0.11 -22.78 -6.01
C ARG A 735 -0.88 -21.45 -6.05
N SER A 736 -2.15 -21.41 -5.65
CA SER A 736 -2.95 -20.19 -5.67
C SER A 736 -2.80 -19.37 -4.37
N SER A 737 -3.02 -18.06 -4.48
CA SER A 737 -3.08 -17.11 -3.36
C SER A 737 -4.48 -16.54 -3.25
N CYS A 738 -5.10 -16.70 -2.08
CA CYS A 738 -6.48 -16.30 -1.84
C CYS A 738 -6.57 -15.34 -0.66
N THR A 739 -6.81 -14.07 -0.97
CA THR A 739 -6.85 -12.97 -0.01
C THR A 739 -8.30 -12.51 0.20
N ILE A 740 -8.74 -12.35 1.45
CA ILE A 740 -10.06 -11.86 1.81
C ILE A 740 -9.91 -10.72 2.82
N LEU A 741 -10.38 -9.52 2.47
CA LEU A 741 -10.19 -8.29 3.28
C LEU A 741 -11.55 -7.69 3.65
N ARG A 742 -11.71 -7.21 4.90
CA ARG A 742 -12.85 -6.41 5.37
C ARG A 742 -14.24 -6.98 5.00
N SER A 743 -14.33 -8.30 4.90
CA SER A 743 -15.48 -9.02 4.35
C SER A 743 -16.23 -9.80 5.43
N THR A 744 -17.52 -10.03 5.22
CA THR A 744 -18.31 -10.98 6.03
C THR A 744 -18.25 -12.35 5.37
N VAL A 745 -17.68 -13.35 6.05
CA VAL A 745 -17.45 -14.70 5.50
C VAL A 745 -18.17 -15.72 6.38
N MET A 746 -19.23 -16.33 5.85
CA MET A 746 -20.04 -17.36 6.51
C MET A 746 -19.97 -18.64 5.69
N LEU A 747 -18.91 -19.43 5.89
CA LEU A 747 -18.59 -20.60 5.06
C LEU A 747 -18.33 -21.82 5.93
N HIS A 748 -18.68 -23.02 5.46
CA HIS A 748 -18.25 -24.21 6.18
C HIS A 748 -16.72 -24.37 6.23
N SER A 749 -16.00 -24.05 5.14
CA SER A 749 -14.54 -24.11 5.15
C SER A 749 -13.88 -23.17 4.15
N VAL A 750 -12.61 -22.85 4.37
CA VAL A 750 -11.74 -22.18 3.39
C VAL A 750 -10.38 -22.88 3.39
N ASP A 751 -10.15 -23.75 2.40
CA ASP A 751 -9.02 -24.70 2.43
C ASP A 751 -8.25 -24.78 1.11
N CYS A 752 -7.06 -25.38 1.16
CA CYS A 752 -6.23 -25.71 0.01
C CYS A 752 -6.31 -27.19 -0.40
N ALA A 753 -7.05 -28.00 0.37
CA ALA A 753 -7.18 -29.44 0.16
C ALA A 753 -7.69 -29.82 -1.24
N ASN A 754 -6.85 -30.55 -1.98
CA ASN A 754 -7.16 -31.19 -3.26
C ASN A 754 -6.84 -32.71 -3.19
N ALA A 755 -7.23 -33.46 -4.21
CA ALA A 755 -6.97 -34.91 -4.28
C ALA A 755 -5.48 -35.29 -4.43
N ALA A 756 -4.60 -34.31 -4.68
CA ALA A 756 -3.15 -34.50 -4.83
C ALA A 756 -2.36 -34.16 -3.56
N HIS A 757 -3.01 -33.65 -2.51
CA HIS A 757 -2.39 -33.12 -1.29
C HIS A 757 -1.28 -32.07 -1.55
N ASP A 758 -1.52 -31.14 -2.49
CA ASP A 758 -0.56 -30.09 -2.87
C ASP A 758 -0.52 -28.92 -1.85
N VAL A 759 0.47 -28.95 -0.96
CA VAL A 759 0.72 -27.96 0.11
C VAL A 759 1.41 -26.67 -0.39
N SER A 760 0.97 -26.12 -1.53
CA SER A 760 1.61 -24.96 -2.17
C SER A 760 0.81 -23.65 -2.13
N SER A 761 -0.50 -23.71 -1.92
CA SER A 761 -1.39 -22.54 -1.86
C SER A 761 -1.36 -21.82 -0.51
N ALA A 762 -1.81 -20.57 -0.50
CA ALA A 762 -1.84 -19.69 0.67
C ALA A 762 -3.19 -18.98 0.86
N ILE A 763 -3.56 -18.74 2.13
CA ILE A 763 -4.77 -18.01 2.52
C ILE A 763 -4.39 -16.81 3.39
N HIS A 764 -4.99 -15.64 3.11
CA HIS A 764 -4.94 -14.44 3.94
C HIS A 764 -6.36 -13.94 4.20
N ILE A 765 -6.76 -13.77 5.46
CA ILE A 765 -8.09 -13.25 5.84
C ILE A 765 -7.91 -12.14 6.88
N GLU A 766 -8.33 -10.91 6.58
CA GLU A 766 -8.06 -9.76 7.45
C GLU A 766 -9.21 -8.75 7.58
N GLY A 767 -9.44 -8.27 8.81
CA GLY A 767 -10.30 -7.10 9.10
C GLY A 767 -11.80 -7.34 8.95
N GLY A 768 -12.24 -8.60 8.89
CA GLY A 768 -13.62 -8.99 8.58
C GLY A 768 -14.42 -9.58 9.74
N VAL A 769 -15.58 -10.14 9.40
CA VAL A 769 -16.44 -10.93 10.30
C VAL A 769 -16.49 -12.37 9.80
N LEU A 770 -16.00 -13.32 10.59
CA LEU A 770 -15.84 -14.72 10.15
C LEU A 770 -16.70 -15.69 10.97
N GLY A 771 -17.62 -16.37 10.28
CA GLY A 771 -18.26 -17.60 10.73
C GLY A 771 -17.78 -18.76 9.88
N VAL A 772 -16.59 -19.29 10.17
CA VAL A 772 -15.95 -20.36 9.40
C VAL A 772 -15.56 -21.53 10.30
N TRP A 773 -15.90 -22.76 9.91
CA TRP A 773 -15.69 -23.95 10.77
C TRP A 773 -14.29 -24.54 10.67
N ASN A 774 -13.73 -24.63 9.45
CA ASN A 774 -12.33 -25.00 9.20
C ASN A 774 -11.66 -23.94 8.29
N ILE A 775 -10.42 -23.55 8.60
CA ILE A 775 -9.58 -22.70 7.75
C ILE A 775 -8.23 -23.40 7.57
N GLY A 776 -7.76 -23.49 6.33
CA GLY A 776 -6.36 -23.77 6.06
C GLY A 776 -5.96 -25.24 5.88
N ASP A 777 -6.91 -26.17 5.78
CA ASP A 777 -6.57 -27.58 5.58
C ASP A 777 -5.73 -27.75 4.28
N ILE A 778 -4.52 -28.32 4.43
CA ILE A 778 -3.50 -28.53 3.38
C ILE A 778 -2.91 -27.22 2.81
N CYS A 779 -3.05 -26.09 3.53
CA CYS A 779 -2.46 -24.82 3.10
C CYS A 779 -1.01 -24.67 3.57
N ARG A 780 -0.14 -24.19 2.67
CA ARG A 780 1.26 -23.86 2.98
C ARG A 780 1.35 -22.81 4.09
N SER A 781 0.55 -21.77 3.96
CA SER A 781 0.54 -20.64 4.87
C SER A 781 -0.84 -20.06 5.05
N VAL A 782 -1.17 -19.72 6.28
CA VAL A 782 -2.46 -19.16 6.67
C VAL A 782 -2.22 -17.94 7.54
N ILE A 783 -2.78 -16.80 7.14
CA ILE A 783 -2.76 -15.54 7.87
C ILE A 783 -4.21 -15.17 8.18
N VAL A 784 -4.55 -15.00 9.45
CA VAL A 784 -5.88 -14.57 9.91
C VAL A 784 -5.68 -13.43 10.92
N ARG A 785 -6.03 -12.20 10.52
CA ARG A 785 -5.72 -10.98 11.29
C ARG A 785 -6.90 -10.05 11.54
N ASN A 786 -6.96 -9.42 12.70
CA ASN A 786 -7.87 -8.29 12.98
C ASN A 786 -9.37 -8.60 12.73
N ASN A 787 -9.80 -9.86 12.82
CA ASN A 787 -11.18 -10.27 12.55
C ASN A 787 -12.02 -10.36 13.83
N THR A 788 -13.33 -10.17 13.72
CA THR A 788 -14.29 -10.66 14.72
C THR A 788 -14.83 -12.00 14.27
N MET A 789 -14.72 -13.06 15.07
CA MET A 789 -15.06 -14.42 14.61
C MET A 789 -15.70 -15.34 15.65
N THR A 790 -16.41 -16.34 15.17
CA THR A 790 -16.81 -17.51 15.96
C THR A 790 -15.64 -18.50 16.08
N PRO A 791 -15.68 -19.45 17.04
CA PRO A 791 -14.64 -20.47 17.17
C PRO A 791 -14.49 -21.33 15.90
N ALA A 792 -13.25 -21.57 15.49
CA ALA A 792 -12.89 -22.28 14.27
C ALA A 792 -11.80 -23.32 14.55
N ARG A 793 -11.58 -24.25 13.61
CA ARG A 793 -10.32 -24.98 13.48
C ARG A 793 -9.45 -24.31 12.44
N ILE A 794 -8.19 -24.04 12.78
CA ILE A 794 -7.20 -23.53 11.83
C ILE A 794 -6.04 -24.53 11.71
N THR A 795 -5.67 -24.86 10.48
CA THR A 795 -4.56 -25.75 10.13
C THR A 795 -3.57 -25.00 9.24
N ALA A 796 -2.26 -25.23 9.36
CA ALA A 796 -1.27 -24.78 8.37
C ALA A 796 -0.03 -25.67 8.35
N ASP A 797 0.48 -26.00 7.17
CA ASP A 797 1.58 -26.97 7.02
C ASP A 797 2.99 -26.38 7.12
N ARG A 798 3.16 -25.05 7.07
CA ARG A 798 4.51 -24.44 7.15
C ARG A 798 4.57 -23.12 7.92
N ALA A 799 3.62 -22.22 7.73
CA ALA A 799 3.60 -20.93 8.42
C ALA A 799 2.17 -20.55 8.83
N LEU A 800 1.98 -20.23 10.11
CA LEU A 800 0.71 -19.76 10.66
C LEU A 800 0.87 -18.38 11.28
N GLU A 801 -0.06 -17.49 11.00
CA GLU A 801 -0.26 -16.27 11.78
C GLU A 801 -1.73 -16.07 12.13
N PHE A 802 -2.00 -15.93 13.42
CA PHE A 802 -3.32 -15.66 13.98
C PHE A 802 -3.19 -14.48 14.95
N ALA A 803 -3.48 -13.26 14.52
CA ALA A 803 -3.17 -12.07 15.31
C ALA A 803 -4.26 -10.98 15.34
N GLY A 804 -4.45 -10.33 16.49
CA GLY A 804 -5.40 -9.21 16.64
C GLY A 804 -6.89 -9.59 16.54
N ASN A 805 -7.24 -10.89 16.53
CA ASN A 805 -8.62 -11.34 16.36
C ASN A 805 -9.41 -11.30 17.67
N THR A 806 -10.72 -11.04 17.58
CA THR A 806 -11.67 -11.19 18.69
C THR A 806 -12.55 -12.41 18.45
N VAL A 807 -12.36 -13.45 19.25
CA VAL A 807 -13.08 -14.73 19.16
C VAL A 807 -14.10 -14.84 20.31
N SER A 808 -15.37 -15.04 19.97
CA SER A 808 -16.43 -15.21 20.98
C SER A 808 -17.58 -16.08 20.49
N HIS A 809 -18.23 -16.80 21.40
CA HIS A 809 -19.38 -17.65 21.07
C HIS A 809 -20.71 -16.87 21.16
N LYS A 810 -21.03 -16.07 20.12
CA LYS A 810 -22.38 -15.51 19.98
C LYS A 810 -23.37 -16.61 19.58
N HIS A 811 -24.41 -16.74 20.39
CA HIS A 811 -25.44 -17.78 20.33
C HIS A 811 -26.27 -17.65 19.04
N ASN A 812 -25.84 -18.24 17.89
CA ASN A 812 -26.70 -18.52 16.71
C ASN A 812 -26.10 -19.28 15.49
N TRP A 813 -24.96 -20.01 15.57
CA TRP A 813 -24.48 -21.13 14.68
C TRP A 813 -22.93 -21.08 14.52
N PRO A 814 -22.24 -22.19 14.15
CA PRO A 814 -22.56 -23.60 14.39
C PRO A 814 -21.54 -24.29 15.32
N LYS A 815 -22.04 -25.05 16.29
CA LYS A 815 -21.50 -26.27 16.99
C LYS A 815 -20.03 -26.37 17.49
N ARG A 816 -19.07 -25.48 17.20
CA ARG A 816 -17.76 -25.46 17.89
C ARG A 816 -17.87 -24.57 19.12
N ASN A 817 -17.59 -25.16 20.27
CA ASN A 817 -17.52 -24.42 21.53
C ASN A 817 -16.09 -23.95 21.85
N ASP A 818 -15.09 -24.48 21.11
CA ASP A 818 -13.66 -24.32 21.33
C ASP A 818 -12.98 -23.80 20.06
N MET A 819 -12.01 -22.90 20.22
CA MET A 819 -11.06 -22.55 19.17
C MET A 819 -9.95 -23.60 19.13
N GLU A 820 -9.65 -24.14 17.94
CA GLU A 820 -8.58 -25.14 17.74
C GLU A 820 -7.56 -24.64 16.72
N ILE A 821 -6.27 -24.75 17.04
CA ILE A 821 -5.17 -24.47 16.11
C ILE A 821 -4.24 -25.69 16.02
N PHE A 822 -4.11 -26.24 14.82
CA PHE A 822 -3.22 -27.35 14.49
C PHE A 822 -2.00 -26.83 13.72
N ALA A 823 -0.86 -26.79 14.41
CA ALA A 823 0.39 -26.21 13.92
C ALA A 823 1.56 -27.20 13.99
N GLU A 824 1.29 -28.50 14.15
CA GLU A 824 2.28 -29.58 14.35
C GLU A 824 3.33 -29.67 13.22
N ASN A 825 2.92 -29.37 11.98
CA ASN A 825 3.80 -29.29 10.82
C ASN A 825 4.45 -27.91 10.63
N ALA A 826 3.87 -26.85 11.22
CA ALA A 826 4.25 -25.48 10.97
C ALA A 826 5.62 -25.16 11.58
N THR A 827 6.56 -24.77 10.72
CA THR A 827 7.93 -24.35 11.08
C THR A 827 7.98 -22.97 11.75
N SER A 828 6.91 -22.18 11.64
CA SER A 828 6.74 -20.90 12.34
C SER A 828 5.26 -20.65 12.59
N SER A 829 4.91 -20.27 13.81
CA SER A 829 3.55 -19.96 14.26
C SER A 829 3.57 -18.74 15.16
N LEU A 830 2.79 -17.71 14.81
CA LEU A 830 2.55 -16.55 15.67
C LEU A 830 1.07 -16.47 16.02
N ILE A 831 0.76 -16.62 17.30
CA ILE A 831 -0.60 -16.49 17.85
C ILE A 831 -0.56 -15.35 18.85
N ALA A 832 -0.89 -14.13 18.43
CA ALA A 832 -0.62 -12.94 19.23
C ALA A 832 -1.72 -11.88 19.27
N ASP A 833 -1.82 -11.18 20.39
CA ASP A 833 -2.69 -9.99 20.52
C ASP A 833 -4.20 -10.30 20.28
N ASN A 834 -4.64 -11.55 20.44
CA ASN A 834 -6.03 -11.96 20.26
C ASN A 834 -6.83 -11.91 21.57
N THR A 835 -8.15 -11.75 21.48
CA THR A 835 -9.09 -11.87 22.60
C THR A 835 -9.97 -13.10 22.44
N PHE A 836 -10.09 -13.91 23.50
CA PHE A 836 -10.86 -15.16 23.55
C PHE A 836 -11.83 -15.13 24.74
N SER A 837 -13.13 -15.04 24.48
CA SER A 837 -14.14 -14.97 25.56
C SER A 837 -15.41 -15.79 25.33
N GLU A 838 -16.07 -16.15 26.44
CA GLU A 838 -17.38 -16.84 26.46
C GLU A 838 -17.42 -18.21 25.74
N MET A 839 -16.27 -18.87 25.58
CA MET A 839 -16.14 -20.22 24.97
C MET A 839 -16.07 -21.33 26.03
N GLN A 840 -16.10 -22.60 25.62
CA GLN A 840 -15.78 -23.71 26.53
C GLN A 840 -14.28 -23.73 26.84
N VAL A 841 -13.44 -23.83 25.81
CA VAL A 841 -11.99 -23.59 25.86
C VAL A 841 -11.65 -22.40 24.96
N GLY A 842 -10.98 -21.40 25.52
CA GLY A 842 -10.65 -20.16 24.80
C GLY A 842 -9.73 -20.39 23.59
N LEU A 843 -8.68 -21.20 23.76
CA LEU A 843 -7.85 -21.74 22.68
C LEU A 843 -7.27 -23.11 23.06
N THR A 844 -7.40 -24.09 22.18
CA THR A 844 -6.57 -25.29 22.17
C THR A 844 -5.55 -25.20 21.04
N VAL A 845 -4.26 -25.36 21.34
CA VAL A 845 -3.17 -25.29 20.35
C VAL A 845 -2.32 -26.56 20.38
N HIS A 846 -2.07 -27.12 19.19
CA HIS A 846 -1.40 -28.40 18.99
C HIS A 846 -0.04 -28.21 18.29
N GLY A 847 1.04 -28.56 19.00
CA GLY A 847 2.42 -28.66 18.46
C GLY A 847 3.03 -27.43 17.76
N PRO A 848 2.70 -26.16 18.07
CA PRO A 848 3.24 -25.01 17.35
C PRO A 848 4.75 -24.87 17.57
N THR A 849 5.50 -24.59 16.50
CA THR A 849 6.86 -24.04 16.60
C THR A 849 6.75 -22.52 16.50
N GLY A 850 6.97 -21.79 17.60
CA GLY A 850 6.81 -20.32 17.63
C GLY A 850 6.27 -19.77 18.94
N GLY A 851 5.33 -18.82 18.89
CA GLY A 851 4.89 -18.07 20.06
C GLY A 851 3.38 -17.87 20.20
N VAL A 852 2.88 -18.04 21.43
CA VAL A 852 1.53 -17.68 21.88
C VAL A 852 1.65 -16.52 22.86
N MET A 853 1.46 -15.27 22.41
CA MET A 853 1.84 -14.10 23.21
C MET A 853 0.84 -12.94 23.24
N ARG A 854 0.77 -12.23 24.36
CA ARG A 854 -0.11 -11.04 24.55
C ARG A 854 -1.60 -11.29 24.27
N ASN A 855 -2.07 -12.53 24.36
CA ASN A 855 -3.49 -12.86 24.17
C ASN A 855 -4.28 -12.66 25.48
N ALA A 856 -5.55 -12.30 25.39
CA ALA A 856 -6.47 -12.14 26.51
C ALA A 856 -7.53 -13.24 26.52
N PHE A 857 -7.66 -13.95 27.64
CA PHE A 857 -8.61 -15.04 27.87
C PHE A 857 -9.54 -14.68 29.03
N PHE A 858 -10.81 -14.39 28.73
CA PHE A 858 -11.78 -13.90 29.71
C PHE A 858 -13.05 -14.74 29.76
N GLY A 859 -13.42 -15.23 30.95
CA GLY A 859 -14.72 -15.84 31.20
C GLY A 859 -15.00 -17.16 30.45
N ASN A 860 -13.97 -17.87 29.97
CA ASN A 860 -14.15 -19.15 29.28
C ASN A 860 -14.52 -20.24 30.30
N HIS A 861 -15.50 -21.08 29.96
CA HIS A 861 -16.18 -21.96 30.92
C HIS A 861 -15.28 -23.02 31.55
N ILE A 862 -14.26 -23.53 30.83
CA ILE A 862 -13.42 -24.66 31.26
C ILE A 862 -11.94 -24.25 31.36
N ILE A 863 -11.33 -23.78 30.26
CA ILE A 863 -9.92 -23.41 30.20
C ILE A 863 -9.76 -22.13 29.36
N GLY A 864 -8.86 -21.22 29.75
CA GLY A 864 -8.41 -20.13 28.89
C GLY A 864 -7.57 -20.64 27.72
N LEU A 865 -6.33 -21.06 27.99
CA LEU A 865 -5.42 -21.66 27.00
C LEU A 865 -5.06 -23.10 27.37
N LYS A 866 -5.24 -24.02 26.42
CA LYS A 866 -4.80 -25.41 26.48
C LYS A 866 -3.72 -25.66 25.43
N ALA A 867 -2.47 -25.74 25.86
CA ALA A 867 -1.34 -26.03 24.98
C ALA A 867 -0.95 -27.51 25.07
N LEU A 868 -0.93 -28.20 23.91
CA LEU A 868 -0.71 -29.64 23.80
C LEU A 868 0.54 -29.94 22.97
N HIS A 869 1.63 -30.24 23.69
CA HIS A 869 2.96 -30.55 23.15
C HIS A 869 3.58 -29.40 22.32
N GLY A 870 4.90 -29.37 22.14
CA GLY A 870 5.57 -28.26 21.46
C GLY A 870 7.08 -28.39 21.28
N ARG A 871 7.51 -28.59 20.03
CA ARG A 871 8.93 -28.68 19.66
C ARG A 871 9.78 -27.50 20.14
N SER A 872 9.26 -26.28 20.01
CA SER A 872 9.87 -25.05 20.53
C SER A 872 8.79 -23.97 20.63
N MET A 873 8.35 -23.64 21.85
CA MET A 873 7.22 -22.75 22.10
C MET A 873 7.52 -21.69 23.17
N LEU A 874 7.17 -20.44 22.90
CA LEU A 874 7.11 -19.37 23.89
C LEU A 874 5.65 -19.02 24.20
N ILE A 875 5.23 -19.14 25.46
CA ILE A 875 3.92 -18.68 25.94
C ILE A 875 4.16 -17.48 26.84
N SER A 876 3.99 -16.25 26.35
CA SER A 876 4.37 -15.06 27.10
C SER A 876 3.37 -13.90 27.11
N GLU A 877 3.35 -13.13 28.19
CA GLU A 877 2.54 -11.89 28.30
C GLU A 877 1.01 -12.09 28.14
N ASN A 878 0.51 -13.32 28.19
CA ASN A 878 -0.92 -13.60 28.07
C ASN A 878 -1.64 -13.29 29.40
N THR A 879 -2.91 -12.88 29.31
CA THR A 879 -3.75 -12.54 30.47
C THR A 879 -4.94 -13.51 30.57
N PHE A 880 -5.14 -14.09 31.76
CA PHE A 880 -6.18 -15.08 32.05
C PHE A 880 -7.07 -14.60 33.20
N VAL A 881 -8.32 -14.22 32.90
CA VAL A 881 -9.26 -13.68 33.90
C VAL A 881 -10.56 -14.49 33.97
N ALA A 882 -10.94 -14.93 35.16
CA ALA A 882 -12.25 -15.55 35.45
C ALA A 882 -12.61 -16.80 34.60
N ASN A 883 -11.61 -17.59 34.18
CA ASN A 883 -11.83 -18.82 33.42
C ASN A 883 -12.08 -20.03 34.35
N GLY A 884 -12.68 -21.08 33.80
CA GLY A 884 -12.92 -22.38 34.47
C GLY A 884 -14.16 -22.55 35.39
N PRO A 885 -15.18 -21.66 35.45
CA PRO A 885 -16.24 -21.77 36.46
C PRO A 885 -17.13 -23.02 36.33
N TYR A 886 -17.19 -23.67 35.16
CA TYR A 886 -18.10 -24.80 34.89
C TYR A 886 -17.75 -26.06 35.69
N TYR A 887 -16.48 -26.26 36.02
CA TYR A 887 -15.98 -27.46 36.70
C TYR A 887 -15.54 -27.20 38.14
N LYS A 888 -16.11 -26.19 38.81
CA LYS A 888 -15.78 -25.85 40.20
C LYS A 888 -15.91 -27.08 41.13
N GLY A 889 -14.81 -27.46 41.77
CA GLY A 889 -14.71 -28.65 42.63
C GLY A 889 -14.38 -29.97 41.91
N SER A 890 -14.15 -29.95 40.60
CA SER A 890 -13.73 -31.12 39.82
C SER A 890 -12.25 -31.48 40.02
N PRO A 891 -11.86 -32.77 39.99
CA PRO A 891 -10.46 -33.18 39.93
C PRO A 891 -9.78 -32.90 38.57
N MET A 892 -10.54 -32.59 37.51
CA MET A 892 -9.98 -32.28 36.19
C MET A 892 -9.21 -30.95 36.18
N HIS A 893 -8.25 -30.81 35.25
CA HIS A 893 -7.48 -29.58 35.10
C HIS A 893 -8.32 -28.52 34.37
N HIS A 894 -8.54 -27.38 35.02
CA HIS A 894 -9.37 -26.25 34.57
C HIS A 894 -8.79 -24.94 35.11
N GLY A 895 -9.16 -23.80 34.49
CA GLY A 895 -8.72 -22.47 34.89
C GLY A 895 -8.06 -21.65 33.77
N GLY A 896 -6.97 -20.94 34.05
CA GLY A 896 -6.28 -20.04 33.11
C GLY A 896 -5.52 -20.77 32.00
N LEU A 897 -4.25 -21.13 32.27
CA LEU A 897 -3.36 -21.83 31.35
C LEU A 897 -3.13 -23.28 31.79
N ILE A 898 -3.35 -24.26 30.90
CA ILE A 898 -2.97 -25.66 31.07
C ILE A 898 -2.00 -26.05 29.94
N TYR A 899 -0.78 -26.49 30.29
CA TYR A 899 0.21 -27.07 29.38
C TYR A 899 0.55 -28.52 29.77
N THR A 900 0.55 -29.41 28.78
CA THR A 900 0.89 -30.83 28.88
C THR A 900 2.07 -31.13 27.96
N ALA A 901 3.12 -31.77 28.49
CA ALA A 901 4.42 -31.87 27.82
C ALA A 901 4.73 -33.29 27.30
N ASP A 902 5.40 -33.35 26.14
CA ASP A 902 6.14 -34.52 25.67
C ASP A 902 7.63 -34.44 26.08
N ARG A 903 8.34 -35.56 26.03
CA ARG A 903 9.75 -35.71 26.46
C ARG A 903 10.76 -34.88 25.65
N ASN A 904 10.36 -34.38 24.49
CA ASN A 904 11.22 -33.66 23.55
C ASN A 904 10.88 -32.16 23.44
N ASP A 905 9.94 -31.67 24.24
CA ASP A 905 9.45 -30.31 24.12
C ASP A 905 10.44 -29.27 24.69
N GLN A 906 10.47 -28.09 24.08
CA GLN A 906 11.25 -26.93 24.55
C GLN A 906 10.29 -25.75 24.75
N VAL A 907 9.67 -25.68 25.92
CA VAL A 907 8.62 -24.69 26.20
C VAL A 907 9.03 -23.75 27.33
N SER A 908 8.91 -22.44 27.04
CA SER A 908 9.11 -21.35 27.99
C SER A 908 7.78 -20.63 28.23
N ILE A 909 7.43 -20.44 29.49
CA ILE A 909 6.18 -19.82 29.95
C ILE A 909 6.56 -18.66 30.88
N SER A 910 6.47 -17.42 30.39
CA SER A 910 6.96 -16.24 31.13
C SER A 910 6.06 -15.00 31.04
N ASN A 911 6.09 -14.15 32.05
CA ASN A 911 5.35 -12.87 32.10
C ASN A 911 3.81 -12.98 31.93
N ASN A 912 3.21 -14.17 32.08
CA ASN A 912 1.76 -14.36 31.98
C ASN A 912 1.06 -13.92 33.28
N ARG A 913 -0.16 -13.38 33.17
CA ARG A 913 -0.93 -12.86 34.30
C ARG A 913 -2.25 -13.61 34.46
N ALA A 914 -2.35 -14.44 35.50
CA ALA A 914 -3.59 -15.09 35.89
C ALA A 914 -4.29 -14.34 37.02
N ARG A 915 -5.62 -14.26 36.96
CA ARG A 915 -6.45 -13.65 38.02
C ARG A 915 -7.86 -14.24 38.08
N ASP A 916 -8.32 -14.50 39.30
CA ASP A 916 -9.70 -14.88 39.65
C ASP A 916 -10.22 -16.12 38.87
N ASN A 917 -9.35 -17.01 38.38
CA ASN A 917 -9.73 -18.23 37.68
C ASN A 917 -10.12 -19.34 38.68
N THR A 918 -11.10 -20.16 38.31
CA THR A 918 -11.48 -21.36 39.08
C THR A 918 -10.51 -22.49 38.78
N GLY A 919 -9.98 -23.18 39.80
CA GLY A 919 -8.91 -24.15 39.61
C GLY A 919 -7.52 -23.50 39.51
N TYR A 920 -6.78 -23.75 38.43
CA TYR A 920 -5.40 -23.27 38.27
C TYR A 920 -5.34 -21.87 37.64
N GLY A 921 -4.44 -21.02 38.12
CA GLY A 921 -4.02 -19.83 37.37
C GLY A 921 -3.15 -20.25 36.18
N ILE A 922 -2.05 -20.96 36.47
CA ILE A 922 -1.16 -21.56 35.47
C ILE A 922 -0.75 -22.96 35.91
N TYR A 923 -0.93 -23.95 35.03
CA TYR A 923 -0.46 -25.32 35.18
C TYR A 923 0.44 -25.70 34.01
N ALA A 924 1.63 -26.22 34.29
CA ALA A 924 2.55 -26.67 33.26
C ALA A 924 3.38 -27.88 33.72
N GLU A 925 3.49 -28.89 32.86
CA GLU A 925 4.43 -30.00 33.04
C GLU A 925 5.78 -29.64 32.41
N ASN A 926 6.89 -29.73 33.14
CA ASN A 926 8.25 -29.61 32.62
C ASN A 926 8.55 -28.35 31.75
N ALA A 927 8.00 -27.18 32.08
CA ALA A 927 8.27 -25.92 31.39
C ALA A 927 9.23 -25.00 32.17
N GLY A 928 10.05 -24.22 31.47
CA GLY A 928 10.86 -23.15 32.06
C GLY A 928 10.14 -21.80 32.03
N GLY A 929 10.69 -20.79 32.72
CA GLY A 929 10.25 -19.39 32.63
C GLY A 929 9.85 -18.75 33.97
N ASP A 930 9.86 -17.41 33.97
CA ASP A 930 9.70 -16.54 35.14
C ASP A 930 8.78 -15.35 34.86
N GLY A 931 8.61 -14.45 35.85
CA GLY A 931 7.78 -13.24 35.71
C GLY A 931 6.25 -13.48 35.64
N ASN A 932 5.79 -14.73 35.72
CA ASN A 932 4.36 -15.03 35.77
C ASN A 932 3.74 -14.58 37.10
N THR A 933 2.46 -14.22 37.10
CA THR A 933 1.70 -13.86 38.32
C THR A 933 0.34 -14.55 38.37
N THR A 934 -0.18 -14.72 39.59
CA THR A 934 -1.47 -15.37 39.90
C THR A 934 -2.11 -14.64 41.09
N PHE A 935 -3.41 -14.39 41.04
CA PHE A 935 -4.14 -13.67 42.10
C PHE A 935 -5.59 -14.14 42.21
N GLY A 936 -6.01 -14.63 43.37
CA GLY A 936 -7.37 -15.12 43.57
C GLY A 936 -7.67 -16.49 42.92
N ASP A 937 -6.69 -17.11 42.26
CA ASP A 937 -6.82 -18.44 41.63
C ASP A 937 -6.70 -19.57 42.67
N GLU A 938 -7.67 -20.50 42.72
CA GLU A 938 -7.82 -21.50 43.81
C GLU A 938 -6.58 -22.39 44.03
N LYS A 939 -5.83 -22.72 42.97
CA LYS A 939 -4.62 -23.56 42.98
C LYS A 939 -3.35 -22.82 42.57
N GLY A 940 -3.42 -21.50 42.34
CA GLY A 940 -2.28 -20.68 41.94
C GLY A 940 -1.53 -21.20 40.71
N CYS A 941 -0.19 -21.24 40.82
CA CYS A 941 0.71 -21.78 39.80
C CYS A 941 1.30 -23.13 40.20
N VAL A 942 1.35 -24.07 39.26
CA VAL A 942 1.96 -25.40 39.44
C VAL A 942 2.87 -25.72 38.27
N GLY A 943 4.12 -26.09 38.58
CA GLY A 943 5.15 -26.47 37.60
C GLY A 943 5.88 -25.32 36.91
N VAL A 944 5.53 -24.06 37.22
CA VAL A 944 6.25 -22.85 36.82
C VAL A 944 6.45 -21.91 38.01
N VAL A 945 7.41 -20.99 37.91
CA VAL A 945 7.62 -19.94 38.92
C VAL A 945 6.62 -18.82 38.70
N CYS A 946 5.88 -18.48 39.76
CA CYS A 946 5.06 -17.28 39.83
C CYS A 946 5.46 -16.40 41.02
N VAL A 947 5.52 -15.10 40.78
CA VAL A 947 5.77 -14.08 41.81
C VAL A 947 4.42 -13.71 42.42
N PRO A 948 4.32 -13.52 43.76
CA PRO A 948 3.13 -12.89 44.33
C PRO A 948 2.93 -11.49 43.72
N PRO A 949 1.68 -11.10 43.42
CA PRO A 949 1.34 -9.89 42.67
C PRO A 949 1.54 -8.58 43.46
#